data_AF-A0A7C5YWQ4-F1
#
_entry.id   AF-A0A7C5YWQ4-F1
#
_cell.length_a   1.000
_cell.length_b   1.000
_cell.length_c   1.000
_cell.angle_alpha   90.00
_cell.angle_beta   90.00
_cell.angle_gamma   90.00
#
_symmetry.space_group_name_H-M   'P 1'
#
loop_
_entity.id
_entity.type
_entity.pdbx_description
1 polymer ?
#
loop_
_entity_poly.entity_id
_entity_poly.type
_entity_poly.pdbx_seq_one_letter_code
_entity_poly.pdbx_strand_id
1 'polypeptide(L)'
;TPAHFLEAYTRYTATIAGSLEDLRGNPMGTDYTWSFTTGPADTSPPLVARVYPPQGATGVSIYASVLVTFSEAMDPATINPSTIRLLRGGTTPVAGSVSYDPARFRATFTPQSLLEENTLYQAKVSKDVTDRAGNPLGFDYSWTFRTGTAPTMHCYHGDLHNHTSYSDGALTPAQALAVGRANGLDFMAITDHSYAIDDAEWEDTLNAVNAATVPGDFVAIRGAEWTQGSEGHINVYNTVRHPTRSDMGYAYGDYVPGLEDGATVIGFYTWMVHTGTQSVDGTGTFAQFNHPGWMNFNDWAYHPEALDLLPLAEMGNGYGASYVWSEEQSIRALDYGWRVAPSDNADMHSPEWGAYPIRTGIWATELTKAGVMEALRARRTFATEDVNYELAMKANGYWMGSEIPNAGTIQFEVTGHDPDGEGDALVELVSDMGRVVLSTTAGADFSWNPVLDIAPGVHDVYVRVTQADGDRIASAPIWTQGDVDVSITDFTIQPSIPTTRTTSLLTARVSNRGGGNLQGITVTFAAEGVPFAHVWVDVPQDGDAFAYASWRPEQVGPVRVTAALSGVPAGDNPDDNAAGMLLTVTGQEVPLIMIDAGHRNKNVGAPMARFLADLSAHHYNVLYNLDEITAEELAPVRLLILTDPGDDPDNPYNLTETQAIADYVAAGGALWLAGEADYKNQGNSDELNSILAAIEAATGEEIPVRFNDDEVIDGDDNNGYPWGVTWHTFPTDTVFSTGVGVNVTATASWSECSLTDRSHDALTPEDGALLVATGDLDPGMCQTRYGPRPCRTYNEDASGDCAEDHDLAYIYPLTGTVPVPLAALYELSGGGRIALWGDSNDTFSTYGYTAGDHKQNELLNLEVVMWLLGDPLQKWPIAQVRTDGDGDDVPDYRGRLVWVEGTVTAAFGEFFDVLYVQDESGGITVYAPAGDIEGEFGRGARVRVVATVDVYQGDTELQFAEAEQIRILGQGPVPEPRVLSTGEAAREESEGWLLQTEGLVTAWYDSQSFIIDDGSGPCRIFLDGYNNDPGNPTFENIRVGNWVRAVGLGSEDYGGQRIRVRTESDIVVLEHFWHVYLPLVFR
;
A
#
# COMPACT_ATOMS: atom_id res chain seq x y z
N THR A 1 -20.69 -34.61 11.30
CA THR A 1 -20.52 -35.96 11.88
C THR A 1 -21.89 -36.52 12.26
N PRO A 2 -22.17 -37.83 12.14
CA PRO A 2 -23.45 -38.40 12.59
C PRO A 2 -23.64 -38.18 14.11
N ALA A 3 -24.88 -37.95 14.56
CA ALA A 3 -25.20 -37.75 15.98
C ALA A 3 -25.02 -39.02 16.84
N HIS A 4 -24.91 -40.19 16.22
CA HIS A 4 -24.65 -41.48 16.85
C HIS A 4 -23.67 -42.30 16.00
N PHE A 5 -22.97 -43.26 16.62
CA PHE A 5 -22.15 -44.21 15.87
C PHE A 5 -22.99 -44.95 14.84
N LEU A 6 -22.41 -45.15 13.66
CA LEU A 6 -23.02 -45.97 12.64
C LEU A 6 -22.96 -47.44 13.08
N GLU A 7 -24.10 -48.13 13.04
CA GLU A 7 -24.21 -49.56 13.37
C GLU A 7 -23.20 -50.42 12.60
N ALA A 8 -22.62 -51.42 13.25
CA ALA A 8 -21.65 -52.34 12.63
C ALA A 8 -22.28 -53.17 11.49
N TYR A 9 -21.47 -53.56 10.51
CA TYR A 9 -21.88 -54.36 9.34
C TYR A 9 -23.12 -53.84 8.60
N THR A 10 -23.38 -52.54 8.68
CA THR A 10 -24.58 -51.90 8.15
C THR A 10 -24.22 -51.05 6.95
N ARG A 11 -24.99 -51.20 5.86
CA ARG A 11 -24.81 -50.39 4.66
C ARG A 11 -25.50 -49.04 4.84
N TYR A 12 -24.73 -47.98 4.73
CA TYR A 12 -25.20 -46.61 4.66
C TYR A 12 -25.04 -46.09 3.24
N THR A 13 -25.92 -45.18 2.85
CA THR A 13 -25.77 -44.36 1.65
C THR A 13 -25.65 -42.93 2.10
N ALA A 14 -24.58 -42.27 1.64
CA ALA A 14 -24.43 -40.84 1.76
C ALA A 14 -24.74 -40.20 0.41
N THR A 15 -25.34 -39.02 0.48
CA THR A 15 -25.75 -38.22 -0.67
C THR A 15 -25.19 -36.82 -0.47
N ILE A 16 -24.40 -36.37 -1.43
CA ILE A 16 -24.18 -34.94 -1.65
C ILE A 16 -25.26 -34.52 -2.63
N ALA A 17 -26.07 -33.54 -2.25
CA ALA A 17 -27.17 -33.06 -3.08
C ALA A 17 -26.62 -32.49 -4.38
N GLY A 18 -27.27 -32.77 -5.50
CA GLY A 18 -26.94 -32.18 -6.80
C GLY A 18 -27.17 -30.67 -6.87
N SER A 19 -27.91 -30.13 -5.89
CA SER A 19 -28.11 -28.69 -5.70
C SER A 19 -26.96 -28.02 -4.93
N LEU A 20 -25.88 -28.74 -4.61
CA LEU A 20 -24.70 -28.13 -4.01
C LEU A 20 -23.95 -27.35 -5.10
N GLU A 21 -23.64 -26.10 -4.83
CA GLU A 21 -23.04 -25.17 -5.78
C GLU A 21 -21.55 -24.97 -5.48
N ASP A 22 -20.74 -24.70 -6.51
CA ASP A 22 -19.37 -24.23 -6.33
C ASP A 22 -19.34 -22.73 -5.95
N LEU A 23 -18.15 -22.17 -5.78
CA LEU A 23 -17.97 -20.74 -5.47
C LEU A 23 -18.48 -19.80 -6.57
N ARG A 24 -18.81 -20.35 -7.76
CA ARG A 24 -19.38 -19.64 -8.90
C ARG A 24 -20.87 -19.95 -9.10
N GLY A 25 -21.54 -20.57 -8.12
CA GLY A 25 -22.97 -20.85 -8.17
C GLY A 25 -23.35 -22.02 -9.07
N ASN A 26 -22.40 -22.79 -9.61
CA ASN A 26 -22.70 -23.90 -10.50
C ASN A 26 -23.18 -25.11 -9.71
N PRO A 27 -24.41 -25.59 -9.92
CA PRO A 27 -24.89 -26.78 -9.22
C PRO A 27 -24.19 -28.02 -9.76
N MET A 28 -23.80 -28.92 -8.86
CA MET A 28 -23.23 -30.23 -9.18
C MET A 28 -24.15 -31.09 -10.08
N GLY A 29 -25.43 -30.69 -10.20
CA GLY A 29 -26.40 -31.12 -11.19
C GLY A 29 -27.15 -32.39 -10.79
N THR A 30 -26.42 -33.44 -10.40
CA THR A 30 -27.01 -34.70 -9.92
C THR A 30 -26.48 -35.08 -8.56
N ASP A 31 -27.35 -35.68 -7.73
CA ASP A 31 -26.96 -36.21 -6.43
C ASP A 31 -25.77 -37.17 -6.59
N TYR A 32 -24.63 -36.80 -6.01
CA TYR A 32 -23.52 -37.73 -5.90
C TYR A 32 -23.79 -38.64 -4.71
N THR A 33 -24.16 -39.88 -5.02
CA THR A 33 -24.47 -40.89 -4.00
C THR A 33 -23.41 -41.95 -3.98
N TRP A 34 -22.98 -42.31 -2.77
CA TRP A 34 -22.15 -43.49 -2.56
C TRP A 34 -22.70 -44.28 -1.38
N SER A 35 -22.55 -45.59 -1.46
CA SER A 35 -22.80 -46.44 -0.30
C SER A 35 -21.51 -47.02 0.21
N PHE A 36 -21.43 -47.14 1.53
CA PHE A 36 -20.40 -47.92 2.21
C PHE A 36 -21.08 -48.85 3.21
N THR A 37 -20.43 -49.97 3.51
CA THR A 37 -20.86 -50.85 4.61
C THR A 37 -19.85 -50.67 5.72
N THR A 38 -20.32 -50.35 6.92
CA THR A 38 -19.47 -50.24 8.10
C THR A 38 -18.82 -51.59 8.40
N GLY A 39 -17.62 -51.53 8.99
CA GLY A 39 -16.92 -52.72 9.47
C GLY A 39 -17.54 -53.31 10.74
N PRO A 40 -16.87 -54.32 11.35
CA PRO A 40 -17.16 -54.71 12.73
C PRO A 40 -17.09 -53.50 13.68
N ALA A 41 -17.81 -53.57 14.80
CA ALA A 41 -17.66 -52.61 15.88
C ALA A 41 -16.20 -52.58 16.34
N ASP A 42 -15.66 -51.38 16.52
CA ASP A 42 -14.31 -51.22 17.03
C ASP A 42 -14.28 -51.58 18.52
N THR A 43 -13.40 -52.53 18.84
CA THR A 43 -13.18 -53.02 20.20
C THR A 43 -11.69 -53.04 20.55
N SER A 44 -10.86 -52.43 19.68
CA SER A 44 -9.42 -52.35 19.88
C SER A 44 -9.11 -51.09 20.68
N PRO A 45 -8.46 -51.20 21.84
CA PRO A 45 -8.03 -50.00 22.56
C PRO A 45 -6.96 -49.21 21.78
N PRO A 46 -6.96 -47.86 21.89
CA PRO A 46 -5.90 -47.05 21.32
C PRO A 46 -4.57 -47.32 22.03
N LEU A 47 -3.47 -47.07 21.32
CA LEU A 47 -2.10 -47.16 21.83
C LEU A 47 -1.38 -45.82 21.71
N VAL A 48 -0.42 -45.55 22.59
CA VAL A 48 0.56 -44.47 22.39
C VAL A 48 1.64 -44.99 21.43
N ALA A 49 1.60 -44.52 20.19
CA ALA A 49 2.50 -44.92 19.12
C ALA A 49 3.86 -44.23 19.20
N ARG A 50 3.89 -42.93 19.53
CA ARG A 50 5.12 -42.13 19.65
C ARG A 50 4.95 -41.02 20.68
N VAL A 51 6.05 -40.67 21.34
CA VAL A 51 6.12 -39.50 22.23
C VAL A 51 7.30 -38.60 21.90
N TYR A 52 7.14 -37.31 22.15
CA TYR A 52 8.21 -36.32 22.20
C TYR A 52 8.05 -35.46 23.46
N PRO A 53 9.14 -35.10 24.16
CA PRO A 53 10.50 -35.63 24.00
C PRO A 53 10.55 -37.15 24.23
N PRO A 54 11.44 -37.90 23.55
CA PRO A 54 11.52 -39.35 23.73
C PRO A 54 11.84 -39.76 25.17
N GLN A 55 11.46 -41.00 25.54
CA GLN A 55 11.77 -41.56 26.86
C GLN A 55 13.28 -41.50 27.16
N GLY A 56 13.62 -40.84 28.27
CA GLY A 56 14.99 -40.67 28.77
C GLY A 56 15.81 -39.60 28.05
N ALA A 57 15.22 -38.80 27.15
CA ALA A 57 15.93 -37.73 26.46
C ALA A 57 16.56 -36.73 27.45
N THR A 58 17.75 -36.24 27.13
CA THR A 58 18.49 -35.23 27.89
C THR A 58 18.84 -34.05 27.00
N GLY A 59 19.02 -32.86 27.56
CA GLY A 59 19.31 -31.67 26.77
C GLY A 59 18.10 -31.18 25.97
N VAL A 60 16.89 -31.55 26.39
CA VAL A 60 15.65 -31.09 25.77
C VAL A 60 15.54 -29.58 25.94
N SER A 61 15.15 -28.87 24.88
CA SER A 61 14.92 -27.43 24.92
C SER A 61 13.98 -27.04 26.07
N ILE A 62 14.26 -25.92 26.74
CA ILE A 62 13.36 -25.36 27.76
C ILE A 62 12.05 -24.82 27.16
N TYR A 63 12.02 -24.62 25.84
CA TYR A 63 10.84 -24.24 25.05
C TYR A 63 10.01 -25.46 24.60
N ALA A 64 10.38 -26.69 24.99
CA ALA A 64 9.76 -27.89 24.43
C ALA A 64 8.32 -28.15 24.91
N SER A 65 7.42 -28.35 23.95
CA SER A 65 6.12 -28.98 24.18
C SER A 65 6.21 -30.50 24.25
N VAL A 66 5.18 -31.13 24.83
CA VAL A 66 5.07 -32.58 24.96
C VAL A 66 4.06 -33.10 23.95
N LEU A 67 4.49 -33.97 23.04
CA LEU A 67 3.64 -34.52 21.98
C LEU A 67 3.39 -36.01 22.22
N VAL A 68 2.16 -36.44 21.99
CA VAL A 68 1.71 -37.83 22.04
C VAL A 68 1.00 -38.16 20.75
N THR A 69 1.55 -39.09 19.98
CA THR A 69 0.88 -39.66 18.81
C THR A 69 0.23 -40.97 19.19
N PHE A 70 -1.07 -41.10 18.92
CA PHE A 70 -1.84 -42.31 19.15
C PHE A 70 -1.85 -43.21 17.90
N SER A 71 -2.23 -44.48 18.07
CA SER A 71 -2.37 -45.43 16.95
C SER A 71 -3.57 -45.15 16.06
N GLU A 72 -4.53 -44.36 16.55
CA GLU A 72 -5.81 -44.10 15.89
C GLU A 72 -6.45 -42.80 16.40
N ALA A 73 -7.62 -42.47 15.83
CA ALA A 73 -8.38 -41.28 16.18
C ALA A 73 -8.96 -41.37 17.60
N MET A 74 -8.62 -40.39 18.44
CA MET A 74 -9.10 -40.23 19.81
C MET A 74 -10.41 -39.45 19.85
N ASP A 75 -11.17 -39.62 20.94
CA ASP A 75 -12.26 -38.71 21.29
C ASP A 75 -11.66 -37.40 21.86
N PRO A 76 -11.76 -36.27 21.14
CA PRO A 76 -11.18 -34.99 21.59
C PRO A 76 -11.69 -34.55 22.96
N ALA A 77 -12.91 -34.91 23.35
CA ALA A 77 -13.48 -34.54 24.65
C ALA A 77 -12.70 -35.15 25.84
N THR A 78 -12.01 -36.27 25.61
CA THR A 78 -11.21 -36.95 26.64
C THR A 78 -9.74 -36.50 26.67
N ILE A 79 -9.30 -35.71 25.69
CA ILE A 79 -7.93 -35.20 25.57
C ILE A 79 -7.88 -33.77 26.10
N ASN A 80 -7.43 -33.60 27.34
CA ASN A 80 -7.41 -32.29 28.01
C ASN A 80 -6.31 -32.24 29.10
N PRO A 81 -6.05 -31.08 29.74
CA PRO A 81 -5.00 -30.95 30.75
C PRO A 81 -5.16 -31.85 32.00
N SER A 82 -6.36 -32.43 32.21
CA SER A 82 -6.57 -33.38 33.31
C SER A 82 -6.14 -34.81 32.95
N THR A 83 -6.10 -35.17 31.66
CA THR A 83 -5.76 -36.51 31.16
C THR A 83 -4.38 -36.59 30.53
N ILE A 84 -3.83 -35.48 30.02
CA ILE A 84 -2.43 -35.37 29.60
C ILE A 84 -1.74 -34.35 30.50
N ARG A 85 -0.73 -34.80 31.26
CA ARG A 85 -0.07 -33.99 32.30
C ARG A 85 1.44 -34.03 32.16
N LEU A 86 2.07 -32.93 32.54
CA LEU A 86 3.51 -32.84 32.75
C LEU A 86 3.80 -32.60 34.23
N LEU A 87 4.75 -33.34 34.80
CA LEU A 87 5.12 -33.29 36.21
C LEU A 87 6.61 -32.98 36.36
N ARG A 88 6.96 -31.88 37.02
CA ARG A 88 8.33 -31.56 37.42
C ARG A 88 8.77 -32.51 38.56
N GLY A 89 9.95 -33.10 38.41
CA GLY A 89 10.49 -34.09 39.35
C GLY A 89 9.59 -35.31 39.55
N GLY A 90 8.65 -35.56 38.63
CA GLY A 90 7.65 -36.63 38.74
C GLY A 90 6.57 -36.42 39.80
N THR A 91 6.47 -35.23 40.41
CA THR A 91 5.54 -35.00 41.54
C THR A 91 4.77 -33.69 41.45
N THR A 92 5.38 -32.61 40.96
CA THR A 92 4.75 -31.29 40.91
C THR A 92 4.14 -31.04 39.53
N PRO A 93 2.82 -30.83 39.41
CA PRO A 93 2.21 -30.50 38.12
C PRO A 93 2.78 -29.22 37.50
N VAL A 94 3.08 -29.29 36.21
CA VAL A 94 3.37 -28.12 35.37
C VAL A 94 2.06 -27.68 34.74
N ALA A 95 1.73 -26.41 34.85
CA ALA A 95 0.55 -25.86 34.20
C ALA A 95 0.79 -25.75 32.69
N GLY A 96 -0.27 -25.95 31.89
CA GLY A 96 -0.18 -25.99 30.43
C GLY A 96 -1.54 -26.26 29.80
N SER A 97 -1.63 -26.00 28.49
CA SER A 97 -2.79 -26.31 27.65
C SER A 97 -2.57 -27.64 26.91
N VAL A 98 -3.67 -28.26 26.44
CA VAL A 98 -3.62 -29.47 25.62
C VAL A 98 -4.47 -29.26 24.38
N SER A 99 -3.89 -29.45 23.20
CA SER A 99 -4.59 -29.50 21.91
C SER A 99 -4.52 -30.90 21.29
N TYR A 100 -5.45 -31.22 20.39
CA TYR A 100 -5.49 -32.50 19.67
C TYR A 100 -5.72 -32.29 18.18
N ASP A 101 -4.76 -32.74 17.36
CA ASP A 101 -4.84 -32.79 15.91
C ASP A 101 -5.40 -34.18 15.50
N PRO A 102 -6.67 -34.25 15.04
CA PRO A 102 -7.31 -35.51 14.67
C PRO A 102 -6.81 -36.07 13.34
N ALA A 103 -6.20 -35.26 12.46
CA ALA A 103 -5.66 -35.73 11.19
C ALA A 103 -4.34 -36.47 11.38
N ARG A 104 -3.54 -36.05 12.38
CA ARG A 104 -2.24 -36.66 12.72
C ARG A 104 -2.29 -37.56 13.96
N PHE A 105 -3.47 -37.76 14.54
CA PHE A 105 -3.70 -38.47 15.80
C PHE A 105 -2.78 -38.00 16.93
N ARG A 106 -2.55 -36.69 17.03
CA ARG A 106 -1.49 -36.11 17.86
C ARG A 106 -2.05 -35.15 18.89
N ALA A 107 -1.84 -35.44 20.18
CA ALA A 107 -2.06 -34.48 21.25
C ALA A 107 -0.76 -33.71 21.57
N THR A 108 -0.87 -32.42 21.83
CA THR A 108 0.24 -31.55 22.23
C THR A 108 -0.10 -30.90 23.56
N PHE A 109 0.75 -31.09 24.58
CA PHE A 109 0.73 -30.33 25.82
C PHE A 109 1.75 -29.20 25.72
N THR A 110 1.30 -27.95 25.84
CA THR A 110 2.14 -26.75 25.80
C THR A 110 2.24 -26.17 27.21
N PRO A 111 3.44 -26.15 27.84
CA PRO A 111 3.63 -25.55 29.15
C PRO A 111 3.23 -24.06 29.18
N GLN A 112 2.63 -23.61 30.28
CA GLN A 112 2.26 -22.20 30.50
C GLN A 112 3.48 -21.28 30.69
N SER A 113 4.61 -21.86 31.09
CA SER A 113 5.88 -21.17 31.29
C SER A 113 7.00 -22.04 30.76
N LEU A 114 8.15 -21.43 30.45
CA LEU A 114 9.37 -22.16 30.13
C LEU A 114 9.68 -23.24 31.16
N LEU A 115 10.16 -24.39 30.67
CA LEU A 115 10.60 -25.46 31.54
C LEU A 115 11.93 -25.05 32.21
N GLU A 116 12.09 -25.35 33.50
CA GLU A 116 13.35 -25.10 34.21
C GLU A 116 14.53 -25.83 33.55
N GLU A 117 15.70 -25.20 33.50
CA GLU A 117 16.92 -25.80 32.96
C GLU A 117 17.37 -27.03 33.75
N ASN A 118 18.05 -27.96 33.08
CA ASN A 118 18.68 -29.14 33.69
C ASN A 118 17.74 -29.97 34.59
N THR A 119 16.42 -29.92 34.35
CA THR A 119 15.39 -30.42 35.26
C THR A 119 14.70 -31.65 34.70
N LEU A 120 14.41 -32.62 35.57
CA LEU A 120 13.71 -33.85 35.21
C LEU A 120 12.20 -33.61 35.17
N TYR A 121 11.57 -33.95 34.05
CA TYR A 121 10.13 -33.95 33.88
C TYR A 121 9.60 -35.35 33.61
N GLN A 122 8.36 -35.60 34.02
CA GLN A 122 7.60 -36.81 33.71
C GLN A 122 6.30 -36.41 33.02
N ALA A 123 6.12 -36.84 31.77
CA ALA A 123 4.85 -36.71 31.08
C ALA A 123 3.98 -37.95 31.33
N LYS A 124 2.66 -37.75 31.37
CA LYS A 124 1.68 -38.78 31.69
C LYS A 124 0.42 -38.63 30.84
N VAL A 125 0.00 -39.72 30.21
CA VAL A 125 -1.32 -39.89 29.59
C VAL A 125 -2.15 -40.81 30.48
N SER A 126 -3.34 -40.38 30.85
CA SER A 126 -4.29 -41.13 31.67
C SER A 126 -4.80 -42.35 30.90
N LYS A 127 -4.97 -43.47 31.60
CA LYS A 127 -5.67 -44.65 31.08
C LYS A 127 -7.11 -44.39 30.60
N ASP A 128 -7.70 -43.27 31.04
CA ASP A 128 -9.10 -42.93 30.81
C ASP A 128 -9.33 -42.16 29.51
N VAL A 129 -8.28 -41.80 28.75
CA VAL A 129 -8.46 -41.29 27.38
C VAL A 129 -9.05 -42.39 26.50
N THR A 130 -10.00 -42.04 25.62
CA THR A 130 -10.70 -43.02 24.78
C THR A 130 -10.53 -42.72 23.29
N ASP A 131 -10.60 -43.76 22.48
CA ASP A 131 -10.81 -43.61 21.04
C ASP A 131 -12.21 -43.05 20.73
N ARG A 132 -12.50 -42.80 19.45
CA ARG A 132 -13.84 -42.40 19.04
C ARG A 132 -14.91 -43.46 19.30
N ALA A 133 -14.59 -44.74 19.43
CA ALA A 133 -15.54 -45.80 19.75
C ALA A 133 -15.79 -45.96 21.28
N GLY A 134 -15.11 -45.17 22.12
CA GLY A 134 -15.20 -45.22 23.57
C GLY A 134 -14.31 -46.29 24.23
N ASN A 135 -13.38 -46.92 23.50
CA ASN A 135 -12.42 -47.85 24.08
C ASN A 135 -11.32 -47.07 24.82
N PRO A 136 -11.07 -47.32 26.12
CA PRO A 136 -10.06 -46.59 26.88
C PRO A 136 -8.64 -47.12 26.60
N LEU A 137 -7.63 -46.25 26.73
CA LEU A 137 -6.20 -46.61 26.65
C LEU A 137 -5.82 -47.77 27.61
N GLY A 138 -6.54 -47.90 28.72
CA GLY A 138 -6.50 -49.06 29.61
C GLY A 138 -5.44 -48.97 30.71
N PHE A 139 -4.26 -48.40 30.43
CA PHE A 139 -3.21 -48.12 31.42
C PHE A 139 -2.65 -46.71 31.28
N ASP A 140 -2.17 -46.16 32.40
CA ASP A 140 -1.46 -44.89 32.39
C ASP A 140 -0.15 -45.07 31.63
N TYR A 141 0.09 -44.22 30.64
CA TYR A 141 1.37 -44.18 29.94
C TYR A 141 2.22 -43.04 30.51
N SER A 142 3.41 -43.34 31.02
CA SER A 142 4.30 -42.33 31.61
C SER A 142 5.73 -42.49 31.14
N TRP A 143 6.39 -41.38 30.87
CA TRP A 143 7.78 -41.32 30.42
C TRP A 143 8.44 -40.05 30.97
N THR A 144 9.76 -40.00 30.97
CA THR A 144 10.55 -38.93 31.57
C THR A 144 11.55 -38.37 30.58
N PHE A 145 11.86 -37.07 30.69
CA PHE A 145 12.95 -36.42 29.97
C PHE A 145 13.61 -35.36 30.86
N ARG A 146 14.81 -34.91 30.50
CA ARG A 146 15.54 -33.85 31.20
C ARG A 146 15.84 -32.70 30.25
N THR A 147 15.47 -31.49 30.65
CA THR A 147 15.81 -30.26 29.93
C THR A 147 17.30 -29.98 29.96
N GLY A 148 17.79 -29.23 28.97
CA GLY A 148 19.15 -28.69 28.91
C GLY A 148 19.24 -27.29 29.49
N THR A 149 20.33 -26.60 29.18
CA THR A 149 20.46 -25.14 29.31
C THR A 149 19.82 -24.45 28.10
N ALA A 150 19.34 -23.22 28.26
CA ALA A 150 18.92 -22.41 27.13
C ALA A 150 20.11 -22.27 26.13
N PRO A 151 19.88 -22.39 24.82
CA PRO A 151 20.93 -22.14 23.85
C PRO A 151 21.28 -20.65 23.83
N THR A 152 22.57 -20.33 23.64
CA THR A 152 23.00 -18.97 23.33
C THR A 152 22.49 -18.61 21.92
N MET A 153 21.95 -17.40 21.77
CA MET A 153 21.56 -16.84 20.48
C MET A 153 22.57 -15.76 20.07
N HIS A 154 22.74 -15.60 18.77
CA HIS A 154 23.60 -14.62 18.12
C HIS A 154 22.77 -13.88 17.07
N CYS A 155 23.02 -12.58 16.93
CA CYS A 155 22.45 -11.76 15.87
C CYS A 155 23.26 -11.96 14.58
N TYR A 156 22.56 -12.05 13.45
CA TYR A 156 23.15 -12.09 12.11
C TYR A 156 22.29 -11.26 11.17
N HIS A 157 22.89 -10.65 10.15
CA HIS A 157 22.23 -9.74 9.21
C HIS A 157 22.33 -10.25 7.78
N GLY A 158 21.25 -10.13 7.02
CA GLY A 158 21.19 -10.66 5.67
C GLY A 158 20.16 -10.00 4.78
N ASP A 159 20.07 -10.52 3.56
CA ASP A 159 19.13 -10.10 2.54
C ASP A 159 18.49 -11.33 1.89
N LEU A 160 17.16 -11.41 1.92
CA LEU A 160 16.37 -12.55 1.47
C LEU A 160 15.74 -12.37 0.08
N HIS A 161 15.91 -11.23 -0.59
CA HIS A 161 15.24 -10.93 -1.85
C HIS A 161 16.20 -10.31 -2.87
N ASN A 162 16.75 -11.13 -3.77
CA ASN A 162 17.79 -10.72 -4.70
C ASN A 162 17.68 -11.44 -6.04
N HIS A 163 17.84 -10.68 -7.14
CA HIS A 163 17.74 -11.16 -8.52
C HIS A 163 19.09 -11.17 -9.21
N THR A 164 19.23 -12.02 -10.22
CA THR A 164 20.46 -12.23 -10.98
C THR A 164 20.18 -12.26 -12.47
N SER A 165 21.20 -12.51 -13.29
CA SER A 165 21.06 -12.62 -14.75
C SER A 165 20.21 -13.81 -15.22
N TYR A 166 19.69 -14.64 -14.31
CA TYR A 166 18.72 -15.70 -14.63
C TYR A 166 17.27 -15.20 -14.67
N SER A 167 17.03 -14.00 -14.18
CA SER A 167 15.82 -13.25 -14.42
C SER A 167 16.19 -11.90 -15.06
N ASP A 168 15.87 -10.79 -14.42
CA ASP A 168 16.13 -9.42 -14.88
C ASP A 168 17.14 -8.68 -14.00
N GLY A 169 17.85 -9.39 -13.12
CA GLY A 169 18.98 -8.88 -12.37
C GLY A 169 20.32 -8.93 -13.13
N ALA A 170 21.37 -8.40 -12.49
CA ALA A 170 22.73 -8.41 -13.01
C ALA A 170 23.51 -9.66 -12.57
N LEU A 171 24.58 -10.00 -13.31
CA LEU A 171 25.59 -11.02 -12.97
C LEU A 171 25.06 -12.42 -12.63
N THR A 172 25.94 -13.42 -12.49
CA THR A 172 25.49 -14.78 -12.15
C THR A 172 25.23 -14.94 -10.65
N PRO A 173 24.46 -15.95 -10.20
CA PRO A 173 24.26 -16.22 -8.76
C PRO A 173 25.55 -16.34 -7.96
N ALA A 174 26.58 -17.00 -8.52
CA ALA A 174 27.88 -17.11 -7.85
C ALA A 174 28.58 -15.76 -7.65
N GLN A 175 28.39 -14.81 -8.58
CA GLN A 175 28.94 -13.46 -8.48
C GLN A 175 28.14 -12.61 -7.49
N ALA A 176 26.81 -12.67 -7.55
CA ALA A 176 25.93 -11.95 -6.61
C ALA A 176 26.24 -12.33 -5.15
N LEU A 177 26.30 -13.63 -4.85
CA LEU A 177 26.66 -14.13 -3.51
C LEU A 177 28.06 -13.69 -3.05
N ALA A 178 29.02 -13.58 -3.98
CA ALA A 178 30.35 -13.10 -3.65
C ALA A 178 30.36 -11.60 -3.31
N VAL A 179 29.54 -10.80 -3.99
CA VAL A 179 29.36 -9.37 -3.72
C VAL A 179 28.66 -9.16 -2.39
N GLY A 180 27.50 -9.80 -2.15
CA GLY A 180 26.76 -9.67 -0.91
C GLY A 180 27.61 -10.04 0.32
N ARG A 181 28.36 -11.15 0.24
CA ARG A 181 29.32 -11.52 1.28
C ARG A 181 30.44 -10.49 1.47
N ALA A 182 30.96 -9.91 0.39
CA ALA A 182 32.00 -8.88 0.47
C ALA A 182 31.49 -7.59 1.11
N ASN A 183 30.19 -7.30 0.99
CA ASN A 183 29.50 -6.19 1.62
C ASN A 183 29.02 -6.48 3.05
N GLY A 184 29.39 -7.63 3.62
CA GLY A 184 29.21 -7.92 5.04
C GLY A 184 27.91 -8.61 5.41
N LEU A 185 27.15 -9.15 4.44
CA LEU A 185 26.01 -10.01 4.76
C LEU A 185 26.49 -11.32 5.39
N ASP A 186 25.85 -11.75 6.49
CA ASP A 186 26.03 -13.07 7.09
C ASP A 186 25.26 -14.15 6.32
N PHE A 187 24.11 -13.79 5.77
CA PHE A 187 23.32 -14.66 4.91
C PHE A 187 22.67 -13.91 3.74
N MET A 188 22.45 -14.63 2.64
CA MET A 188 21.83 -14.07 1.45
C MET A 188 21.01 -15.13 0.72
N ALA A 189 19.86 -14.76 0.17
CA ALA A 189 19.09 -15.63 -0.71
C ALA A 189 19.13 -15.12 -2.16
N ILE A 190 19.20 -16.06 -3.11
CA ILE A 190 18.95 -15.79 -4.54
C ILE A 190 17.52 -16.22 -4.84
N THR A 191 16.73 -15.31 -5.39
CA THR A 191 15.27 -15.45 -5.56
C THR A 191 14.82 -14.93 -6.92
N ASP A 192 15.56 -15.26 -7.98
CA ASP A 192 15.17 -14.94 -9.36
C ASP A 192 13.69 -15.27 -9.62
N HIS A 193 13.05 -14.46 -10.48
CA HIS A 193 11.67 -14.68 -10.88
C HIS A 193 11.45 -16.09 -11.44
N SER A 194 10.50 -16.82 -10.85
CA SER A 194 10.32 -18.26 -11.10
C SER A 194 9.89 -18.60 -12.52
N TYR A 195 9.37 -17.62 -13.27
CA TYR A 195 8.98 -17.76 -14.67
C TYR A 195 10.14 -17.64 -15.66
N ALA A 196 11.27 -17.07 -15.24
CA ALA A 196 12.42 -16.82 -16.11
C ALA A 196 13.45 -17.97 -16.08
N ILE A 197 13.44 -18.76 -15.02
CA ILE A 197 14.48 -19.76 -14.73
C ILE A 197 14.17 -21.10 -15.42
N ASP A 198 15.17 -21.70 -16.07
CA ASP A 198 15.10 -23.09 -16.57
C ASP A 198 15.67 -24.15 -15.58
N ASP A 199 15.50 -25.44 -15.89
CA ASP A 199 16.00 -26.53 -15.04
C ASP A 199 17.53 -26.47 -14.79
N ALA A 200 18.31 -26.02 -15.79
CA ALA A 200 19.75 -25.95 -15.69
C ALA A 200 20.19 -24.78 -14.81
N GLU A 201 19.54 -23.64 -14.94
CA GLU A 201 19.74 -22.44 -14.10
C GLU A 201 19.27 -22.68 -12.66
N TRP A 202 18.16 -23.41 -12.46
CA TRP A 202 17.69 -23.82 -11.15
C TRP A 202 18.70 -24.74 -10.44
N GLU A 203 19.29 -25.68 -11.17
CA GLU A 203 20.36 -26.55 -10.67
C GLU A 203 21.68 -25.79 -10.44
N ASP A 204 22.05 -24.86 -11.32
CA ASP A 204 23.27 -24.04 -11.15
C ASP A 204 23.16 -23.14 -9.92
N THR A 205 22.00 -22.53 -9.68
CA THR A 205 21.75 -21.75 -8.47
C THR A 205 21.96 -22.59 -7.21
N LEU A 206 21.51 -23.86 -7.20
CA LEU A 206 21.78 -24.77 -6.07
C LEU A 206 23.28 -25.04 -5.89
N ASN A 207 24.01 -25.20 -6.98
CA ASN A 207 25.46 -25.39 -6.93
C ASN A 207 26.17 -24.14 -6.42
N ALA A 208 25.74 -22.95 -6.85
CA ALA A 208 26.27 -21.66 -6.42
C ALA A 208 26.06 -21.44 -4.90
N VAL A 209 24.84 -21.63 -4.39
CA VAL A 209 24.57 -21.44 -2.95
C VAL A 209 25.32 -22.47 -2.09
N ASN A 210 25.43 -23.72 -2.55
CA ASN A 210 26.19 -24.75 -1.84
C ASN A 210 27.69 -24.45 -1.82
N ALA A 211 28.23 -23.86 -2.89
CA ALA A 211 29.63 -23.47 -2.98
C ALA A 211 29.95 -22.22 -2.15
N ALA A 212 29.03 -21.26 -2.09
CA ALA A 212 29.19 -20.02 -1.33
C ALA A 212 29.03 -20.21 0.18
N THR A 213 28.21 -21.18 0.61
CA THR A 213 27.93 -21.43 2.03
C THR A 213 29.16 -21.94 2.77
N VAL A 214 29.62 -21.16 3.77
CA VAL A 214 30.71 -21.48 4.68
C VAL A 214 30.21 -21.34 6.12
N PRO A 215 29.95 -22.47 6.84
CA PRO A 215 29.49 -22.43 8.22
C PRO A 215 30.38 -21.57 9.13
N GLY A 216 29.76 -20.66 9.87
CA GLY A 216 30.44 -19.69 10.75
C GLY A 216 30.95 -18.42 10.06
N ASP A 217 30.63 -18.22 8.78
CA ASP A 217 31.14 -17.11 7.97
C ASP A 217 30.08 -16.56 7.01
N PHE A 218 29.44 -17.41 6.18
CA PHE A 218 28.39 -16.97 5.25
C PHE A 218 27.42 -18.10 4.91
N VAL A 219 26.11 -17.81 4.85
CA VAL A 219 25.08 -18.78 4.48
C VAL A 219 24.31 -18.30 3.25
N ALA A 220 24.35 -19.08 2.17
CA ALA A 220 23.58 -18.81 0.96
C ALA A 220 22.34 -19.71 0.88
N ILE A 221 21.22 -19.16 0.44
CA ILE A 221 19.93 -19.85 0.31
C ILE A 221 19.46 -19.75 -1.14
N ARG A 222 19.04 -20.88 -1.72
CA ARG A 222 18.34 -20.87 -3.01
C ARG A 222 16.85 -20.68 -2.75
N GLY A 223 16.23 -19.75 -3.46
CA GLY A 223 14.79 -19.60 -3.56
C GLY A 223 14.38 -19.20 -4.98
N ALA A 224 13.10 -18.93 -5.17
CA ALA A 224 12.55 -18.31 -6.37
C ALA A 224 11.43 -17.37 -5.96
N GLU A 225 11.26 -16.27 -6.69
CA GLU A 225 10.13 -15.39 -6.52
C GLU A 225 8.98 -15.83 -7.43
N TRP A 226 7.85 -16.19 -6.83
CA TRP A 226 6.60 -16.27 -7.58
C TRP A 226 6.02 -14.87 -7.72
N THR A 227 5.95 -14.39 -8.95
CA THR A 227 5.48 -13.04 -9.30
C THR A 227 4.02 -13.12 -9.78
N GLN A 228 3.14 -12.23 -9.30
CA GLN A 228 1.84 -11.98 -9.92
C GLN A 228 1.47 -10.49 -9.89
N GLY A 229 1.32 -9.88 -11.07
CA GLY A 229 1.28 -8.42 -11.27
C GLY A 229 0.10 -7.69 -10.62
N SER A 230 -1.03 -8.36 -10.40
CA SER A 230 -2.23 -7.75 -9.80
C SER A 230 -2.41 -8.05 -8.31
N GLU A 231 -1.67 -9.01 -7.75
CA GLU A 231 -1.98 -9.55 -6.41
C GLU A 231 -0.78 -9.59 -5.47
N GLY A 232 0.45 -9.79 -5.93
CA GLY A 232 1.57 -9.93 -5.01
C GLY A 232 2.71 -10.78 -5.53
N HIS A 233 3.90 -10.56 -4.98
CA HIS A 233 5.02 -11.48 -5.17
C HIS A 233 5.35 -12.23 -3.87
N ILE A 234 5.76 -13.49 -3.99
CA ILE A 234 6.06 -14.35 -2.86
C ILE A 234 7.34 -15.15 -3.14
N ASN A 235 8.36 -14.94 -2.31
CA ASN A 235 9.56 -15.77 -2.34
C ASN A 235 9.32 -17.13 -1.69
N VAL A 236 9.89 -18.19 -2.26
CA VAL A 236 9.89 -19.53 -1.67
C VAL A 236 11.29 -20.08 -1.60
N TYR A 237 11.69 -20.54 -0.42
CA TYR A 237 13.07 -20.86 -0.10
C TYR A 237 13.30 -22.36 0.10
N ASN A 238 14.50 -22.79 -0.30
CA ASN A 238 15.06 -24.11 -0.05
C ASN A 238 14.23 -25.27 -0.63
N THR A 239 13.40 -25.00 -1.64
CA THR A 239 12.53 -25.98 -2.28
C THR A 239 13.27 -26.79 -3.33
N VAL A 240 12.85 -28.04 -3.57
CA VAL A 240 13.28 -28.84 -4.71
C VAL A 240 12.67 -28.32 -6.00
N ARG A 241 11.39 -27.94 -5.94
CA ARG A 241 10.56 -27.55 -7.09
C ARG A 241 10.24 -26.05 -7.02
N HIS A 242 10.05 -25.41 -8.17
CA HIS A 242 9.67 -24.01 -8.27
C HIS A 242 8.35 -23.87 -9.05
N PRO A 243 7.51 -22.87 -8.72
CA PRO A 243 6.26 -22.65 -9.44
C PRO A 243 6.53 -21.99 -10.80
N THR A 244 5.80 -22.38 -11.84
CA THR A 244 5.91 -21.80 -13.19
C THR A 244 4.55 -21.36 -13.72
N ARG A 245 4.58 -20.36 -14.63
CA ARG A 245 3.39 -19.75 -15.23
C ARG A 245 2.84 -20.48 -16.45
N SER A 246 3.58 -21.45 -16.98
CA SER A 246 3.18 -22.26 -18.12
C SER A 246 3.79 -23.66 -18.02
N ASP A 247 3.11 -24.65 -18.61
CA ASP A 247 3.61 -26.01 -18.71
C ASP A 247 4.67 -26.10 -19.82
N MET A 248 5.92 -25.74 -19.47
CA MET A 248 7.07 -25.71 -20.38
C MET A 248 7.83 -27.05 -20.41
N GLY A 249 7.35 -28.08 -19.70
CA GLY A 249 7.99 -29.40 -19.67
C GLY A 249 9.25 -29.51 -18.78
N TYR A 250 9.34 -28.68 -17.72
CA TYR A 250 10.41 -28.74 -16.74
C TYR A 250 10.41 -30.02 -15.90
N ALA A 251 11.58 -30.47 -15.47
CA ALA A 251 11.74 -31.53 -14.49
C ALA A 251 11.44 -31.04 -13.06
N TYR A 252 11.80 -29.80 -12.76
CA TYR A 252 11.66 -29.19 -11.43
C TYR A 252 10.59 -28.12 -11.34
N GLY A 253 10.08 -27.62 -12.47
CA GLY A 253 8.96 -26.69 -12.53
C GLY A 253 7.62 -27.38 -12.31
N ASP A 254 6.75 -26.73 -11.54
CA ASP A 254 5.33 -27.09 -11.42
C ASP A 254 4.49 -25.98 -12.01
N TYR A 255 3.66 -26.33 -12.99
CA TYR A 255 2.66 -25.40 -13.48
C TYR A 255 1.66 -25.10 -12.36
N VAL A 256 1.55 -23.83 -12.00
CA VAL A 256 0.54 -23.31 -11.07
C VAL A 256 -0.47 -22.52 -11.91
N PRO A 257 -1.54 -23.17 -12.43
CA PRO A 257 -2.58 -22.51 -13.22
C PRO A 257 -3.29 -21.42 -12.42
N GLY A 258 -3.64 -20.30 -13.07
CA GLY A 258 -4.31 -19.15 -12.45
C GLY A 258 -3.86 -17.77 -12.95
N LEU A 259 -2.81 -17.72 -13.79
CA LEU A 259 -2.26 -16.46 -14.32
C LEU A 259 -2.98 -15.91 -15.56
N GLU A 260 -3.80 -16.70 -16.27
CA GLU A 260 -4.38 -16.28 -17.55
C GLU A 260 -5.90 -15.99 -17.49
N ASP A 261 -6.57 -16.32 -16.37
CA ASP A 261 -8.01 -16.10 -16.14
C ASP A 261 -8.28 -15.02 -15.06
N GLY A 262 -7.29 -14.18 -14.73
CA GLY A 262 -7.43 -13.17 -13.66
C GLY A 262 -7.70 -13.76 -12.27
N ALA A 263 -7.15 -14.93 -11.93
CA ALA A 263 -7.58 -15.70 -10.76
C ALA A 263 -6.45 -16.19 -9.82
N THR A 264 -6.09 -15.33 -8.87
CA THR A 264 -5.85 -15.60 -7.44
C THR A 264 -4.58 -16.35 -6.97
N VAL A 265 -3.88 -15.73 -6.03
CA VAL A 265 -2.85 -16.22 -5.09
C VAL A 265 -3.22 -17.56 -4.42
N ILE A 266 -4.50 -17.92 -4.42
CA ILE A 266 -5.04 -19.21 -3.96
C ILE A 266 -4.38 -20.40 -4.67
N GLY A 267 -4.13 -20.31 -5.98
CA GLY A 267 -3.45 -21.37 -6.74
C GLY A 267 -2.03 -21.60 -6.22
N PHE A 268 -1.33 -20.51 -5.91
CA PHE A 268 0.00 -20.56 -5.33
C PHE A 268 0.01 -21.13 -3.91
N TYR A 269 -0.92 -20.72 -3.02
CA TYR A 269 -1.03 -21.32 -1.69
C TYR A 269 -1.31 -22.82 -1.74
N THR A 270 -2.16 -23.25 -2.66
CA THR A 270 -2.43 -24.68 -2.91
C THR A 270 -1.16 -25.42 -3.33
N TRP A 271 -0.38 -24.86 -4.27
CA TRP A 271 0.91 -25.42 -4.67
C TRP A 271 1.88 -25.49 -3.48
N MET A 272 1.95 -24.44 -2.68
CA MET A 272 2.87 -24.35 -1.55
C MET A 272 2.56 -25.44 -0.51
N VAL A 273 1.29 -25.64 -0.16
CA VAL A 273 0.84 -26.65 0.80
C VAL A 273 1.09 -28.08 0.33
N HIS A 274 0.95 -28.34 -0.98
CA HIS A 274 1.04 -29.70 -1.52
C HIS A 274 2.41 -30.08 -2.06
N THR A 275 3.11 -29.16 -2.71
CA THR A 275 4.30 -29.43 -3.52
C THR A 275 5.50 -28.60 -3.07
N GLY A 276 5.31 -27.32 -2.73
CA GLY A 276 6.36 -26.41 -2.26
C GLY A 276 6.99 -26.77 -0.90
N THR A 277 6.46 -27.77 -0.20
CA THR A 277 7.01 -28.28 1.07
C THR A 277 8.19 -29.26 0.91
N GLN A 278 8.57 -29.61 -0.32
CA GLN A 278 9.70 -30.50 -0.59
C GLN A 278 11.02 -29.73 -0.48
N SER A 279 11.74 -29.91 0.63
CA SER A 279 13.04 -29.27 0.85
C SER A 279 14.19 -29.99 0.15
N VAL A 280 15.18 -29.25 -0.34
CA VAL A 280 16.41 -29.82 -0.93
C VAL A 280 17.23 -30.64 0.08
N ASP A 281 17.05 -30.36 1.37
CA ASP A 281 17.72 -31.03 2.48
C ASP A 281 16.79 -31.15 3.71
N GLY A 282 17.32 -31.55 4.86
CA GLY A 282 16.52 -31.74 6.08
C GLY A 282 16.13 -30.47 6.83
N THR A 283 16.41 -29.26 6.31
CA THR A 283 16.19 -27.99 7.03
C THR A 283 14.79 -27.39 6.82
N GLY A 284 14.02 -27.93 5.86
CA GLY A 284 12.65 -27.52 5.54
C GLY A 284 12.58 -26.37 4.53
N THR A 285 11.36 -25.95 4.18
CA THR A 285 11.07 -24.80 3.32
C THR A 285 10.24 -23.77 4.06
N PHE A 286 10.18 -22.57 3.52
CA PHE A 286 9.26 -21.51 3.92
C PHE A 286 9.10 -20.52 2.76
N ALA A 287 8.19 -19.58 2.91
CA ALA A 287 7.91 -18.51 1.97
C ALA A 287 7.84 -17.15 2.68
N GLN A 288 7.92 -16.08 1.89
CA GLN A 288 7.85 -14.70 2.36
C GLN A 288 6.99 -13.89 1.41
N PHE A 289 6.10 -13.07 1.97
CA PHE A 289 5.39 -12.03 1.24
C PHE A 289 6.33 -10.88 0.88
N ASN A 290 6.41 -10.49 -0.39
CA ASN A 290 7.31 -9.43 -0.85
C ASN A 290 6.57 -8.11 -1.13
N HIS A 291 7.24 -6.99 -0.85
CA HIS A 291 6.82 -5.60 -1.11
C HIS A 291 5.31 -5.33 -1.05
N PRO A 292 4.64 -5.55 0.10
CA PRO A 292 3.22 -5.31 0.25
C PRO A 292 2.78 -3.83 0.14
N GLY A 293 3.72 -2.89 0.14
CA GLY A 293 3.41 -1.48 -0.11
C GLY A 293 2.92 -1.21 -1.54
N TRP A 294 3.23 -2.12 -2.48
CA TRP A 294 2.80 -2.04 -3.87
C TRP A 294 1.66 -3.01 -4.21
N MET A 295 1.44 -4.04 -3.38
CA MET A 295 0.52 -5.15 -3.63
C MET A 295 -0.05 -5.67 -2.31
N ASN A 296 -1.23 -6.28 -2.27
CA ASN A 296 -1.84 -6.64 -0.98
C ASN A 296 -2.30 -8.10 -0.84
N PHE A 297 -1.91 -9.01 -1.74
CA PHE A 297 -2.22 -10.44 -1.67
C PHE A 297 -3.72 -10.75 -1.61
N ASN A 298 -4.49 -10.10 -2.49
CA ASN A 298 -5.95 -10.14 -2.46
C ASN A 298 -6.50 -9.66 -1.11
N ASP A 299 -6.06 -8.46 -0.70
CA ASP A 299 -6.40 -7.85 0.58
C ASP A 299 -6.12 -8.78 1.78
N TRP A 300 -4.93 -9.34 1.83
CA TRP A 300 -4.44 -10.24 2.87
C TRP A 300 -5.41 -11.39 3.17
N ALA A 301 -6.15 -11.85 2.15
CA ALA A 301 -7.10 -12.95 2.27
C ALA A 301 -6.50 -14.08 3.11
N TYR A 302 -7.22 -14.47 4.16
CA TYR A 302 -6.66 -15.36 5.16
C TYR A 302 -6.69 -16.82 4.69
N HIS A 303 -5.53 -17.46 4.66
CA HIS A 303 -5.34 -18.86 4.25
C HIS A 303 -4.70 -19.68 5.37
N PRO A 304 -5.50 -20.21 6.33
CA PRO A 304 -4.97 -20.92 7.50
C PRO A 304 -4.15 -22.17 7.13
N GLU A 305 -4.42 -22.79 5.99
CA GLU A 305 -3.66 -23.92 5.47
C GLU A 305 -2.20 -23.58 5.13
N ALA A 306 -1.93 -22.31 4.79
CA ALA A 306 -0.63 -21.79 4.38
C ALA A 306 0.14 -21.07 5.50
N LEU A 307 -0.53 -20.78 6.63
CA LEU A 307 -0.02 -19.98 7.75
C LEU A 307 1.39 -20.41 8.22
N ASP A 308 1.59 -21.71 8.46
CA ASP A 308 2.87 -22.25 8.97
C ASP A 308 4.02 -22.20 7.92
N LEU A 309 3.70 -21.94 6.65
CA LEU A 309 4.64 -21.91 5.53
C LEU A 309 5.07 -20.49 5.16
N LEU A 310 4.32 -19.46 5.56
CA LEU A 310 4.60 -18.05 5.30
C LEU A 310 4.96 -17.29 6.59
N PRO A 311 6.12 -17.56 7.20
CA PRO A 311 6.51 -16.92 8.44
C PRO A 311 6.90 -15.44 8.29
N LEU A 312 7.20 -14.95 7.09
CA LEU A 312 7.79 -13.63 6.88
C LEU A 312 6.97 -12.76 5.93
N ALA A 313 7.02 -11.46 6.16
CA ALA A 313 6.55 -10.44 5.23
C ALA A 313 7.55 -9.29 5.22
N GLU A 314 7.84 -8.77 4.04
CA GLU A 314 8.68 -7.59 3.91
C GLU A 314 7.98 -6.38 4.50
N MET A 315 8.66 -5.75 5.46
CA MET A 315 8.29 -4.44 5.98
C MET A 315 9.08 -3.37 5.24
N GLY A 316 10.36 -3.58 4.97
CA GLY A 316 11.14 -2.77 4.05
C GLY A 316 11.41 -3.51 2.74
N ASN A 317 11.25 -2.83 1.61
CA ASN A 317 11.63 -3.35 0.30
C ASN A 317 12.16 -2.25 -0.62
N GLY A 318 13.14 -2.59 -1.45
CA GLY A 318 13.63 -1.77 -2.56
C GLY A 318 14.94 -1.06 -2.23
N TYR A 319 15.33 -0.07 -3.03
CA TYR A 319 16.54 0.71 -2.79
C TYR A 319 16.47 2.12 -3.40
N GLY A 320 17.12 3.09 -2.78
CA GLY A 320 17.11 4.47 -3.26
C GLY A 320 15.69 5.03 -3.33
N ALA A 321 15.29 5.54 -4.50
CA ALA A 321 13.97 6.16 -4.70
C ALA A 321 12.81 5.16 -4.71
N SER A 322 13.05 3.87 -4.99
CA SER A 322 12.01 2.84 -4.97
C SER A 322 11.83 2.20 -3.58
N TYR A 323 12.60 2.60 -2.57
CA TYR A 323 12.47 1.99 -1.25
C TYR A 323 11.16 2.38 -0.57
N VAL A 324 10.43 1.39 -0.05
CA VAL A 324 9.17 1.57 0.68
C VAL A 324 9.18 0.81 2.01
N TRP A 325 8.77 1.52 3.07
CA TRP A 325 8.50 0.95 4.38
C TRP A 325 6.99 0.75 4.58
N SER A 326 6.56 -0.51 4.57
CA SER A 326 5.17 -0.98 4.51
C SER A 326 4.66 -1.48 5.86
N GLU A 327 4.96 -0.78 6.96
CA GLU A 327 4.52 -1.18 8.31
C GLU A 327 2.99 -1.30 8.41
N GLU A 328 2.25 -0.39 7.77
CA GLU A 328 0.78 -0.43 7.75
C GLU A 328 0.23 -1.74 7.17
N GLN A 329 0.90 -2.30 6.16
CA GLN A 329 0.52 -3.57 5.56
C GLN A 329 0.89 -4.75 6.44
N SER A 330 2.01 -4.67 7.16
CA SER A 330 2.36 -5.67 8.17
C SER A 330 1.32 -5.72 9.28
N ILE A 331 0.86 -4.56 9.78
CA ILE A 331 -0.24 -4.47 10.76
C ILE A 331 -1.52 -5.08 10.18
N ARG A 332 -1.89 -4.72 8.93
CA ARG A 332 -3.07 -5.28 8.26
C ARG A 332 -3.01 -6.80 8.15
N ALA A 333 -1.85 -7.37 7.81
CA ALA A 333 -1.65 -8.82 7.76
C ALA A 333 -1.90 -9.48 9.13
N LEU A 334 -1.35 -8.90 10.20
CA LEU A 334 -1.52 -9.37 11.58
C LEU A 334 -2.98 -9.29 12.01
N ASP A 335 -3.65 -8.16 11.78
CA ASP A 335 -5.07 -7.95 12.08
C ASP A 335 -5.97 -8.95 11.32
N TYR A 336 -5.54 -9.42 10.15
CA TYR A 336 -6.27 -10.40 9.33
C TYR A 336 -6.02 -11.85 9.75
N GLY A 337 -5.16 -12.07 10.75
CA GLY A 337 -4.87 -13.37 11.37
C GLY A 337 -3.56 -14.02 10.89
N TRP A 338 -2.82 -13.40 9.99
CA TRP A 338 -1.51 -13.91 9.58
C TRP A 338 -0.50 -13.82 10.71
N ARG A 339 0.47 -14.73 10.72
CA ARG A 339 1.55 -14.80 11.72
C ARG A 339 2.88 -14.57 11.04
N VAL A 340 3.06 -13.35 10.57
CA VAL A 340 4.26 -12.92 9.84
C VAL A 340 5.19 -12.12 10.74
N ALA A 341 6.49 -12.27 10.50
CA ALA A 341 7.52 -11.43 11.09
C ALA A 341 8.19 -10.57 10.02
N PRO A 342 8.66 -9.36 10.37
CA PRO A 342 9.17 -8.42 9.41
C PRO A 342 10.54 -8.88 8.89
N SER A 343 10.77 -8.60 7.61
CA SER A 343 12.07 -8.59 6.95
C SER A 343 12.28 -7.25 6.23
N ASP A 344 13.53 -6.90 6.00
CA ASP A 344 13.92 -5.77 5.15
C ASP A 344 14.91 -6.26 4.10
N ASN A 345 14.56 -6.17 2.82
CA ASN A 345 15.33 -6.72 1.72
C ASN A 345 15.36 -5.75 0.54
N ALA A 346 16.42 -5.82 -0.28
CA ALA A 346 16.65 -4.77 -1.27
C ALA A 346 15.93 -4.97 -2.61
N ASP A 347 15.39 -6.16 -2.89
CA ASP A 347 14.91 -6.55 -4.22
C ASP A 347 15.93 -6.18 -5.31
N MET A 348 17.18 -6.59 -5.07
CA MET A 348 18.31 -6.03 -5.77
C MET A 348 18.50 -6.68 -7.14
N HIS A 349 18.33 -5.85 -8.18
CA HIS A 349 18.55 -6.21 -9.59
C HIS A 349 19.88 -5.71 -10.14
N SER A 350 20.51 -4.75 -9.46
CA SER A 350 21.77 -4.12 -9.88
C SER A 350 22.96 -4.79 -9.15
N PRO A 351 24.22 -4.60 -9.60
CA PRO A 351 25.36 -5.32 -9.03
C PRO A 351 25.79 -4.88 -7.61
N GLU A 352 24.92 -4.19 -6.86
CA GLU A 352 25.17 -3.60 -5.54
C GLU A 352 24.57 -4.40 -4.35
N TRP A 353 24.43 -5.72 -4.44
CA TRP A 353 23.88 -6.55 -3.34
C TRP A 353 24.55 -6.29 -1.99
N GLY A 354 23.76 -5.95 -0.98
CA GLY A 354 24.23 -5.62 0.36
C GLY A 354 24.95 -4.27 0.48
N ALA A 355 24.96 -3.40 -0.53
CA ALA A 355 25.63 -2.10 -0.44
C ALA A 355 24.82 -1.04 0.34
N TYR A 356 23.50 -1.17 0.37
CA TYR A 356 22.58 -0.29 1.08
C TYR A 356 22.48 -0.69 2.56
N PRO A 357 22.05 0.22 3.47
CA PRO A 357 22.09 -0.06 4.91
C PRO A 357 20.96 -0.98 5.39
N ILE A 358 19.91 -1.18 4.60
CA ILE A 358 18.76 -2.05 4.89
C ILE A 358 19.14 -3.53 5.08
N ARG A 359 18.64 -4.17 6.15
CA ARG A 359 18.92 -5.58 6.48
C ARG A 359 17.74 -6.28 7.14
N THR A 360 17.65 -7.58 6.89
CA THR A 360 16.94 -8.51 7.75
C THR A 360 17.88 -9.04 8.81
N GLY A 361 17.62 -8.72 10.07
CA GLY A 361 18.30 -9.30 11.22
C GLY A 361 17.63 -10.59 11.71
N ILE A 362 18.41 -11.57 12.18
CA ILE A 362 17.90 -12.82 12.78
C ILE A 362 18.61 -13.18 14.08
N TRP A 363 17.91 -13.85 14.99
CA TRP A 363 18.51 -14.50 16.17
C TRP A 363 18.60 -16.01 15.99
N ALA A 364 19.82 -16.50 15.76
CA ALA A 364 20.11 -17.91 15.53
C ALA A 364 21.13 -18.46 16.53
N THR A 365 21.12 -19.79 16.75
CA THR A 365 22.08 -20.43 17.65
C THR A 365 23.49 -20.52 17.06
N GLU A 366 23.60 -20.53 15.73
CA GLU A 366 24.84 -20.61 14.98
C GLU A 366 24.63 -20.15 13.53
N LEU A 367 25.66 -19.56 12.92
CA LEU A 367 25.69 -19.20 11.50
C LEU A 367 25.93 -20.45 10.63
N THR A 368 24.93 -21.32 10.56
CA THR A 368 24.89 -22.48 9.66
C THR A 368 23.60 -22.47 8.89
N LYS A 369 23.53 -23.14 7.73
CA LYS A 369 22.28 -23.26 6.97
C LYS A 369 21.12 -23.77 7.84
N ALA A 370 21.38 -24.74 8.72
CA ALA A 370 20.36 -25.24 9.63
C ALA A 370 19.93 -24.20 10.69
N GLY A 371 20.87 -23.43 11.24
CA GLY A 371 20.59 -22.38 12.22
C GLY A 371 19.81 -21.20 11.62
N VAL A 372 20.22 -20.73 10.45
CA VAL A 372 19.56 -19.63 9.71
C VAL A 372 18.14 -20.05 9.30
N MET A 373 17.98 -21.21 8.66
CA MET A 373 16.66 -21.71 8.24
C MET A 373 15.72 -21.94 9.43
N GLU A 374 16.23 -22.38 10.57
CA GLU A 374 15.40 -22.55 11.78
C GLU A 374 15.01 -21.20 12.40
N ALA A 375 15.89 -20.20 12.42
CA ALA A 375 15.56 -18.86 12.89
C ALA A 375 14.48 -18.16 12.06
N LEU A 376 14.59 -18.23 10.72
CA LEU A 376 13.63 -17.67 9.78
C LEU A 376 12.25 -18.35 9.94
N ARG A 377 12.22 -19.68 9.97
CA ARG A 377 10.98 -20.45 10.18
C ARG A 377 10.35 -20.25 11.55
N ALA A 378 11.16 -19.95 12.55
CA ALA A 378 10.71 -19.61 13.90
C ALA A 378 10.41 -18.12 14.07
N ARG A 379 10.45 -17.32 12.99
CA ARG A 379 10.12 -15.89 12.99
C ARG A 379 10.99 -15.05 13.92
N ARG A 380 12.23 -15.48 14.20
CA ARG A 380 13.14 -14.72 15.06
C ARG A 380 13.87 -13.65 14.27
N THR A 381 13.10 -12.80 13.58
CA THR A 381 13.59 -11.78 12.66
C THR A 381 13.28 -10.37 13.14
N PHE A 382 14.01 -9.39 12.62
CA PHE A 382 13.67 -7.97 12.69
C PHE A 382 14.08 -7.30 11.37
N ALA A 383 13.33 -6.28 10.97
CA ALA A 383 13.66 -5.39 9.86
C ALA A 383 14.45 -4.20 10.41
N THR A 384 15.47 -3.72 9.68
CA THR A 384 16.28 -2.57 10.09
C THR A 384 16.78 -1.80 8.86
N GLU A 385 16.67 -0.46 8.91
CA GLU A 385 17.30 0.44 7.94
C GLU A 385 18.79 0.68 8.24
N ASP A 386 19.27 0.22 9.39
CA ASP A 386 20.65 0.29 9.86
C ASP A 386 21.39 -1.06 9.62
N VAL A 387 22.62 -0.96 9.11
CA VAL A 387 23.46 -2.07 8.63
C VAL A 387 23.87 -3.06 9.73
N ASN A 388 23.93 -2.63 10.99
CA ASN A 388 24.50 -3.42 12.08
C ASN A 388 23.65 -3.44 13.36
N TYR A 389 22.52 -2.72 13.40
CA TYR A 389 21.62 -2.67 14.55
C TYR A 389 21.18 -4.05 15.02
N GLU A 390 21.24 -4.32 16.32
CA GLU A 390 20.70 -5.55 16.92
C GLU A 390 19.47 -5.24 17.78
N LEU A 391 18.30 -5.72 17.35
CA LEU A 391 17.07 -5.66 18.15
C LEU A 391 16.71 -7.05 18.69
N ALA A 392 16.58 -7.16 20.01
CA ALA A 392 16.07 -8.36 20.67
C ALA A 392 14.85 -8.04 21.54
N MET A 393 13.85 -8.90 21.43
CA MET A 393 12.70 -8.93 22.33
C MET A 393 12.47 -10.34 22.88
N LYS A 394 12.16 -10.42 24.17
CA LYS A 394 11.51 -11.58 24.78
C LYS A 394 10.24 -11.18 25.51
N ALA A 395 9.31 -12.12 25.58
CA ALA A 395 8.08 -12.02 26.36
C ALA A 395 7.94 -13.27 27.25
N ASN A 396 7.90 -13.08 28.58
CA ASN A 396 7.90 -14.17 29.55
C ASN A 396 9.04 -15.20 29.32
N GLY A 397 10.18 -14.71 28.82
CA GLY A 397 11.36 -15.49 28.45
C GLY A 397 11.33 -16.13 27.06
N TYR A 398 10.22 -16.11 26.34
CA TYR A 398 10.12 -16.59 24.95
C TYR A 398 10.68 -15.52 24.00
N TRP A 399 11.44 -15.93 22.99
CA TRP A 399 11.96 -15.02 21.96
C TRP A 399 10.84 -14.49 21.08
N MET A 400 10.99 -13.25 20.58
CA MET A 400 10.18 -12.70 19.48
C MET A 400 9.95 -13.72 18.36
N GLY A 401 8.80 -13.65 17.69
CA GLY A 401 8.34 -14.69 16.76
C GLY A 401 7.53 -15.82 17.41
N SER A 402 7.50 -15.89 18.75
CA SER A 402 6.81 -16.94 19.50
C SER A 402 5.34 -16.63 19.76
N GLU A 403 4.55 -17.69 19.82
CA GLU A 403 3.23 -17.67 20.44
C GLU A 403 3.32 -18.12 21.89
N ILE A 404 2.76 -17.33 22.80
CA ILE A 404 2.83 -17.58 24.23
C ILE A 404 1.43 -17.75 24.84
N PRO A 405 1.30 -18.51 25.94
CA PRO A 405 0.07 -18.59 26.70
C PRO A 405 -0.37 -17.21 27.20
N ASN A 406 -1.65 -16.85 27.01
CA ASN A 406 -2.21 -15.65 27.60
C ASN A 406 -2.42 -15.84 29.12
N ALA A 407 -1.57 -15.20 29.93
CA ALA A 407 -1.63 -15.25 31.39
C ALA A 407 -2.23 -13.98 32.03
N GLY A 408 -2.75 -13.05 31.22
CA GLY A 408 -3.25 -11.74 31.63
C GLY A 408 -2.17 -10.67 31.87
N THR A 409 -0.89 -11.05 31.87
CA THR A 409 0.25 -10.13 31.93
C THR A 409 1.43 -10.66 31.13
N ILE A 410 2.16 -9.78 30.47
CA ILE A 410 3.41 -10.10 29.77
C ILE A 410 4.55 -9.27 30.36
N GLN A 411 5.60 -9.95 30.80
CA GLN A 411 6.89 -9.32 31.11
C GLN A 411 7.74 -9.31 29.85
N PHE A 412 8.06 -8.12 29.34
CA PHE A 412 8.98 -7.97 28.23
C PHE A 412 10.42 -7.77 28.70
N GLU A 413 11.36 -8.22 27.88
CA GLU A 413 12.79 -7.90 27.92
C GLU A 413 13.18 -7.43 26.52
N VAL A 414 13.35 -6.12 26.34
CA VAL A 414 13.71 -5.49 25.07
C VAL A 414 15.13 -4.93 25.18
N THR A 415 15.99 -5.22 24.20
CA THR A 415 17.34 -4.69 24.12
C THR A 415 17.65 -4.24 22.71
N GLY A 416 18.22 -3.05 22.57
CA GLY A 416 18.80 -2.54 21.34
C GLY A 416 20.30 -2.33 21.52
N HIS A 417 21.06 -2.66 20.48
CA HIS A 417 22.49 -2.38 20.37
C HIS A 417 22.78 -1.79 18.99
N ASP A 418 23.20 -0.53 18.98
CA ASP A 418 23.70 0.19 17.81
C ASP A 418 25.23 0.40 17.97
N PRO A 419 26.04 -0.41 17.28
CA PRO A 419 27.51 -0.33 17.29
C PRO A 419 28.16 0.99 16.84
N ASP A 420 27.58 1.75 15.91
CA ASP A 420 28.15 3.00 15.38
C ASP A 420 27.56 4.27 16.00
N GLY A 421 26.51 4.13 16.79
CA GLY A 421 26.17 4.98 17.91
C GLY A 421 25.55 6.30 17.48
N GLU A 422 24.25 6.24 17.25
CA GLU A 422 23.41 7.39 16.93
C GLU A 422 22.82 8.03 18.19
N GLY A 423 21.98 9.06 17.97
CA GLY A 423 21.31 9.77 19.06
C GLY A 423 20.34 8.92 19.88
N ASP A 424 19.55 9.57 20.72
CA ASP A 424 18.50 8.87 21.45
C ASP A 424 17.39 8.40 20.47
N ALA A 425 17.05 7.12 20.49
CA ALA A 425 15.97 6.50 19.72
C ALA A 425 14.64 6.47 20.50
N LEU A 426 13.53 6.58 19.77
CA LEU A 426 12.19 6.30 20.27
C LEU A 426 11.94 4.79 20.22
N VAL A 427 11.54 4.19 21.33
CA VAL A 427 11.25 2.75 21.43
C VAL A 427 9.81 2.56 21.89
N GLU A 428 9.03 1.79 21.14
CA GLU A 428 7.59 1.60 21.33
C GLU A 428 7.23 0.12 21.35
N LEU A 429 6.26 -0.25 22.21
CA LEU A 429 5.50 -1.48 22.03
C LEU A 429 4.22 -1.13 21.28
N VAL A 430 4.03 -1.79 20.14
CA VAL A 430 2.88 -1.66 19.27
C VAL A 430 2.09 -2.96 19.33
N SER A 431 0.78 -2.87 19.42
CA SER A 431 -0.15 -4.00 19.49
C SER A 431 -1.29 -3.84 18.48
N ASP A 432 -2.29 -4.72 18.55
CA ASP A 432 -3.44 -4.85 17.65
C ASP A 432 -3.89 -3.52 17.02
N MET A 433 -4.10 -3.51 15.69
CA MET A 433 -4.40 -2.32 14.88
C MET A 433 -3.35 -1.18 14.99
N GLY A 434 -2.08 -1.52 15.20
CA GLY A 434 -0.98 -0.55 15.21
C GLY A 434 -0.97 0.38 16.43
N ARG A 435 -1.64 0.00 17.52
CA ARG A 435 -1.76 0.85 18.72
C ARG A 435 -0.48 0.83 19.54
N VAL A 436 0.13 1.99 19.75
CA VAL A 436 1.23 2.15 20.71
C VAL A 436 0.69 2.00 22.14
N VAL A 437 1.06 0.91 22.82
CA VAL A 437 0.61 0.62 24.18
C VAL A 437 1.58 1.15 25.24
N LEU A 438 2.88 1.21 24.93
CA LEU A 438 3.93 1.73 25.79
C LEU A 438 5.04 2.35 24.94
N SER A 439 5.69 3.41 25.44
CA SER A 439 6.85 4.01 24.78
C SER A 439 7.90 4.51 25.77
N THR A 440 9.15 4.63 25.30
CA THR A 440 10.27 5.22 26.02
C THR A 440 11.27 5.81 25.02
N THR A 441 12.20 6.63 25.52
CA THR A 441 13.38 7.06 24.76
C THR A 441 14.62 6.37 25.34
N ALA A 442 15.55 5.96 24.49
CA ALA A 442 16.77 5.25 24.89
C ALA A 442 17.96 5.61 23.99
N GLY A 443 19.19 5.56 24.51
CA GLY A 443 20.39 5.73 23.67
C GLY A 443 20.73 4.46 22.87
N ALA A 444 21.81 4.52 22.07
CA ALA A 444 22.28 3.43 21.19
C ALA A 444 22.36 2.03 21.84
N ASP A 445 22.76 1.95 23.12
CA ASP A 445 22.77 0.73 23.92
C ASP A 445 21.69 0.78 25.01
N PHE A 446 20.70 -0.11 24.98
CA PHE A 446 19.66 -0.10 26.01
C PHE A 446 19.09 -1.47 26.40
N SER A 447 18.47 -1.46 27.59
CA SER A 447 17.58 -2.52 28.05
C SER A 447 16.34 -1.91 28.67
N TRP A 448 15.18 -2.29 28.14
CA TRP A 448 13.86 -1.85 28.58
C TRP A 448 12.99 -3.06 28.91
N ASN A 449 12.42 -3.10 30.12
CA ASN A 449 11.77 -4.30 30.65
C ASN A 449 10.35 -4.01 31.14
N PRO A 450 9.43 -3.55 30.27
CA PRO A 450 8.08 -3.20 30.68
C PRO A 450 7.25 -4.43 31.06
N VAL A 451 6.22 -4.19 31.88
CA VAL A 451 5.14 -5.15 32.14
C VAL A 451 3.89 -4.59 31.49
N LEU A 452 3.27 -5.41 30.64
CA LEU A 452 2.01 -5.09 29.98
C LEU A 452 0.90 -5.97 30.57
N ASP A 453 -0.14 -5.35 31.11
CA ASP A 453 -1.39 -6.05 31.41
C ASP A 453 -2.10 -6.31 30.07
N ILE A 454 -2.51 -7.55 29.81
CA ILE A 454 -3.11 -7.95 28.54
C ILE A 454 -4.49 -8.57 28.78
N ALA A 455 -5.44 -8.25 27.92
CA ALA A 455 -6.78 -8.81 27.98
C ALA A 455 -6.76 -10.31 27.58
N PRO A 456 -7.83 -11.07 27.83
CA PRO A 456 -7.99 -12.39 27.23
C PRO A 456 -8.04 -12.29 25.70
N GLY A 457 -7.72 -13.38 25.00
CA GLY A 457 -7.79 -13.43 23.54
C GLY A 457 -6.43 -13.62 22.89
N VAL A 458 -6.45 -13.52 21.56
CA VAL A 458 -5.26 -13.44 20.72
C VAL A 458 -4.90 -11.97 20.60
N HIS A 459 -3.62 -11.68 20.77
CA HIS A 459 -3.05 -10.35 20.61
C HIS A 459 -1.70 -10.51 19.95
N ASP A 460 -1.28 -9.54 19.15
CA ASP A 460 0.11 -9.41 18.73
C ASP A 460 0.75 -8.18 19.37
N VAL A 461 2.03 -8.29 19.71
CA VAL A 461 2.83 -7.17 20.24
C VAL A 461 4.23 -7.22 19.65
N TYR A 462 4.66 -6.15 18.99
CA TYR A 462 6.02 -6.01 18.48
C TYR A 462 6.68 -4.72 18.98
N VAL A 463 8.00 -4.64 18.82
CA VAL A 463 8.80 -3.46 19.14
C VAL A 463 9.04 -2.68 17.86
N ARG A 464 8.75 -1.38 17.91
CA ARG A 464 9.21 -0.39 16.92
C ARG A 464 10.28 0.48 17.54
N VAL A 465 11.37 0.71 16.80
CA VAL A 465 12.41 1.68 17.14
C VAL A 465 12.54 2.68 15.99
N THR A 466 12.67 3.96 16.34
CA THR A 466 12.99 5.03 15.40
C THR A 466 14.24 5.74 15.90
N GLN A 467 15.33 5.63 15.15
CA GLN A 467 16.60 6.29 15.41
C GLN A 467 16.50 7.81 15.14
N ALA A 468 17.52 8.55 15.57
CA ALA A 468 17.48 10.02 15.59
C ALA A 468 17.58 10.65 14.19
N ASP A 469 18.12 9.92 13.21
CA ASP A 469 18.21 10.29 11.79
C ASP A 469 17.01 9.83 10.96
N GLY A 470 16.11 9.05 11.57
CA GLY A 470 14.89 8.57 10.94
C GLY A 470 14.90 7.08 10.62
N ASP A 471 16.01 6.37 10.82
CA ASP A 471 16.10 4.94 10.55
C ASP A 471 15.10 4.15 11.43
N ARG A 472 14.43 3.19 10.81
CA ARG A 472 13.34 2.40 11.39
C ARG A 472 13.75 0.96 11.58
N ILE A 473 13.35 0.42 12.73
CA ILE A 473 13.60 -0.97 13.10
C ILE A 473 12.31 -1.55 13.68
N ALA A 474 11.95 -2.77 13.27
CA ALA A 474 10.78 -3.48 13.79
C ALA A 474 11.10 -4.94 14.10
N SER A 475 10.75 -5.40 15.30
CA SER A 475 10.91 -6.81 15.68
C SER A 475 9.78 -7.69 15.15
N ALA A 476 10.01 -9.00 15.08
CA ALA A 476 8.92 -9.97 15.02
C ALA A 476 7.94 -9.81 16.19
N PRO A 477 6.62 -9.96 15.96
CA PRO A 477 5.65 -9.93 17.04
C PRO A 477 5.81 -11.11 18.02
N ILE A 478 5.29 -10.92 19.22
CA ILE A 478 4.86 -11.98 20.13
C ILE A 478 3.35 -12.07 20.02
N TRP A 479 2.84 -13.29 19.84
CA TRP A 479 1.40 -13.53 19.85
C TRP A 479 0.97 -14.17 21.16
N THR A 480 -0.21 -13.82 21.65
CA THR A 480 -0.86 -14.59 22.70
C THR A 480 -1.79 -15.65 22.12
N GLN A 481 -1.89 -16.80 22.80
CA GLN A 481 -2.77 -17.89 22.39
C GLN A 481 -4.20 -17.68 22.89
N GLY A 482 -5.17 -17.94 22.01
CA GLY A 482 -6.61 -17.91 22.29
C GLY A 482 -7.38 -18.88 21.40
N ASP A 483 -8.59 -19.26 21.83
CA ASP A 483 -9.51 -20.13 21.07
C ASP A 483 -10.62 -19.34 20.35
N VAL A 484 -10.76 -18.05 20.68
CA VAL A 484 -11.74 -17.10 20.11
C VAL A 484 -10.96 -15.87 19.69
N ASP A 485 -11.21 -15.41 18.48
CA ASP A 485 -10.52 -14.29 17.86
C ASP A 485 -11.48 -13.65 16.85
N VAL A 486 -12.23 -12.64 17.29
CA VAL A 486 -13.25 -11.94 16.51
C VAL A 486 -13.03 -10.45 16.57
N SER A 487 -12.79 -9.85 15.41
CA SER A 487 -12.38 -8.45 15.32
C SER A 487 -13.10 -7.71 14.22
N ILE A 488 -13.09 -6.38 14.31
CA ILE A 488 -13.42 -5.52 13.16
C ILE A 488 -12.12 -5.25 12.41
N THR A 489 -11.88 -5.95 11.31
CA THR A 489 -10.63 -5.86 10.56
C THR A 489 -10.64 -4.78 9.48
N ASP A 490 -11.83 -4.27 9.12
CA ASP A 490 -11.94 -3.11 8.25
C ASP A 490 -13.20 -2.30 8.57
N PHE A 491 -13.11 -0.98 8.42
CA PHE A 491 -14.22 -0.07 8.62
C PHE A 491 -14.15 1.11 7.65
N THR A 492 -15.01 1.08 6.63
CA THR A 492 -14.99 2.01 5.50
C THR A 492 -16.30 2.80 5.36
N ILE A 493 -16.24 3.91 4.63
CA ILE A 493 -17.38 4.77 4.30
C ILE A 493 -17.39 5.07 2.80
N GLN A 494 -18.57 5.01 2.18
CA GLN A 494 -18.78 5.41 0.78
C GLN A 494 -20.06 6.23 0.62
N PRO A 495 -20.04 7.37 -0.08
CA PRO A 495 -18.86 7.95 -0.68
C PRO A 495 -17.94 8.56 0.40
N SER A 496 -16.63 8.68 0.09
CA SER A 496 -15.54 8.93 1.06
C SER A 496 -15.67 10.24 1.85
N ILE A 497 -16.26 11.27 1.23
CA ILE A 497 -16.52 12.58 1.84
C ILE A 497 -17.99 12.63 2.31
N PRO A 498 -18.27 12.52 3.61
CA PRO A 498 -19.63 12.61 4.11
C PRO A 498 -20.17 14.04 4.01
N THR A 499 -21.41 14.18 3.56
CA THR A 499 -22.09 15.48 3.46
C THR A 499 -23.38 15.49 4.25
N THR A 500 -23.82 16.67 4.70
CA THR A 500 -25.15 16.81 5.34
C THR A 500 -26.33 16.61 4.37
N ARG A 501 -26.07 16.46 3.07
CA ARG A 501 -27.08 16.40 2.01
C ARG A 501 -27.31 14.99 1.49
N THR A 502 -26.27 14.17 1.43
CA THR A 502 -26.28 12.80 0.90
C THR A 502 -26.08 11.78 2.01
N THR A 503 -26.53 10.56 1.78
CA THR A 503 -26.32 9.43 2.71
C THR A 503 -25.07 8.68 2.28
N SER A 504 -24.21 8.34 3.23
CA SER A 504 -23.10 7.41 3.02
C SER A 504 -23.45 6.03 3.56
N LEU A 505 -22.90 4.99 2.94
CA LEU A 505 -22.87 3.62 3.41
C LEU A 505 -21.60 3.40 4.22
N LEU A 506 -21.77 2.94 5.46
CA LEU A 506 -20.69 2.46 6.30
C LEU A 506 -20.63 0.95 6.22
N THR A 507 -19.44 0.39 6.06
CA THR A 507 -19.20 -1.05 5.99
C THR A 507 -18.18 -1.45 7.04
N ALA A 508 -18.56 -2.38 7.92
CA ALA A 508 -17.63 -3.02 8.86
C ALA A 508 -17.42 -4.48 8.46
N ARG A 509 -16.17 -4.86 8.20
CA ARG A 509 -15.75 -6.26 8.03
C ARG A 509 -15.49 -6.87 9.40
N VAL A 510 -16.22 -7.93 9.70
CA VAL A 510 -16.08 -8.70 10.95
C VAL A 510 -15.43 -10.02 10.61
N SER A 511 -14.26 -10.26 11.17
CA SER A 511 -13.46 -11.46 10.91
C SER A 511 -13.52 -12.41 12.10
N ASN A 512 -13.44 -13.71 11.84
CA ASN A 512 -13.29 -14.74 12.86
C ASN A 512 -12.12 -15.65 12.52
N ARG A 513 -11.09 -15.66 13.37
CA ARG A 513 -9.90 -16.51 13.28
C ARG A 513 -9.82 -17.50 14.46
N GLY A 514 -10.88 -17.56 15.26
CA GLY A 514 -11.07 -18.51 16.34
C GLY A 514 -11.75 -19.81 15.89
N GLY A 515 -11.95 -20.73 16.83
CA GLY A 515 -12.53 -22.03 16.56
C GLY A 515 -14.05 -22.01 16.37
N GLY A 516 -14.53 -22.44 15.19
CA GLY A 516 -15.94 -22.68 14.89
C GLY A 516 -16.72 -21.45 14.41
N ASN A 517 -17.90 -21.70 13.83
CA ASN A 517 -18.77 -20.64 13.32
C ASN A 517 -19.47 -19.91 14.47
N LEU A 518 -19.58 -18.59 14.35
CA LEU A 518 -20.23 -17.73 15.32
C LEU A 518 -21.55 -17.18 14.76
N GLN A 519 -22.56 -17.10 15.62
CA GLN A 519 -23.90 -16.65 15.24
C GLN A 519 -24.36 -15.51 16.12
N GLY A 520 -25.04 -14.54 15.51
CA GLY A 520 -25.67 -13.44 16.22
C GLY A 520 -24.70 -12.43 16.82
N ILE A 521 -23.55 -12.19 16.18
CA ILE A 521 -22.68 -11.07 16.53
C ILE A 521 -23.38 -9.78 16.08
N THR A 522 -23.44 -8.78 16.97
CA THR A 522 -24.09 -7.51 16.68
C THR A 522 -23.05 -6.41 16.50
N VAL A 523 -23.03 -5.80 15.33
CA VAL A 523 -22.26 -4.58 15.03
C VAL A 523 -23.14 -3.37 15.33
N THR A 524 -22.69 -2.51 16.23
CA THR A 524 -23.35 -1.24 16.54
C THR A 524 -22.58 -0.08 15.92
N PHE A 525 -23.23 0.65 15.01
CA PHE A 525 -22.68 1.87 14.42
C PHE A 525 -23.13 3.08 15.23
N ALA A 526 -22.19 3.97 15.55
CA ALA A 526 -22.44 5.18 16.33
C ALA A 526 -21.69 6.38 15.76
N ALA A 527 -22.28 7.57 15.91
CA ALA A 527 -21.65 8.85 15.59
C ALA A 527 -21.60 9.70 16.88
N GLU A 528 -20.43 10.23 17.24
CA GLU A 528 -20.20 10.92 18.52
C GLU A 528 -20.69 10.10 19.74
N GLY A 529 -20.52 8.78 19.67
CA GLY A 529 -20.96 7.83 20.70
C GLY A 529 -22.48 7.60 20.77
N VAL A 530 -23.28 8.17 19.86
CA VAL A 530 -24.73 7.94 19.76
C VAL A 530 -25.01 6.85 18.72
N PRO A 531 -25.54 5.67 19.11
CA PRO A 531 -25.89 4.60 18.17
C PRO A 531 -26.99 5.02 17.20
N PHE A 532 -26.82 4.68 15.92
CA PHE A 532 -27.84 4.90 14.88
C PHE A 532 -28.20 3.64 14.09
N ALA A 533 -27.37 2.58 14.12
CA ALA A 533 -27.68 1.30 13.50
C ALA A 533 -27.15 0.12 14.34
N HIS A 534 -27.87 -1.01 14.26
CA HIS A 534 -27.47 -2.30 14.82
C HIS A 534 -27.67 -3.36 13.76
N VAL A 535 -26.60 -4.04 13.38
CA VAL A 535 -26.59 -5.04 12.31
C VAL A 535 -26.14 -6.38 12.89
N TRP A 536 -26.86 -7.44 12.54
CA TRP A 536 -26.54 -8.80 13.00
C TRP A 536 -25.79 -9.52 11.90
N VAL A 537 -24.69 -10.16 12.25
CA VAL A 537 -23.87 -10.96 11.34
C VAL A 537 -23.58 -12.34 11.94
N ASP A 538 -23.58 -13.35 11.07
CA ASP A 538 -23.07 -14.69 11.37
C ASP A 538 -21.70 -14.79 10.71
N VAL A 539 -20.67 -15.12 11.49
CA VAL A 539 -19.27 -15.10 11.04
C VAL A 539 -18.75 -16.54 10.96
N PRO A 540 -18.40 -17.05 9.77
CA PRO A 540 -17.87 -18.41 9.63
C PRO A 540 -16.51 -18.56 10.33
N GLN A 541 -16.12 -19.78 10.67
CA GLN A 541 -14.76 -20.08 11.11
C GLN A 541 -13.77 -19.72 10.00
N ASP A 542 -12.64 -19.09 10.36
CA ASP A 542 -11.56 -18.71 9.45
C ASP A 542 -12.05 -17.84 8.27
N GLY A 543 -13.11 -17.05 8.49
CA GLY A 543 -13.73 -16.23 7.44
C GLY A 543 -14.42 -14.99 7.99
N ASP A 544 -15.12 -14.29 7.10
CA ASP A 544 -15.56 -12.91 7.33
C ASP A 544 -17.07 -12.74 7.11
N ALA A 545 -17.62 -11.69 7.71
CA ALA A 545 -18.97 -11.21 7.45
C ALA A 545 -18.98 -9.67 7.40
N PHE A 546 -19.94 -9.10 6.68
CA PHE A 546 -20.01 -7.66 6.46
C PHE A 546 -21.29 -7.07 7.06
N ALA A 547 -21.13 -5.99 7.82
CA ALA A 547 -22.23 -5.22 8.37
C ALA A 547 -22.32 -3.86 7.66
N TYR A 548 -23.52 -3.52 7.19
CA TYR A 548 -23.77 -2.31 6.41
C TYR A 548 -24.73 -1.37 7.13
N ALA A 549 -24.40 -0.08 7.19
CA ALA A 549 -25.27 0.93 7.78
C ALA A 549 -25.27 2.23 6.98
N SER A 550 -26.47 2.68 6.58
CA SER A 550 -26.64 4.00 5.98
C SER A 550 -26.56 5.09 7.05
N TRP A 551 -25.76 6.11 6.80
CA TRP A 551 -25.54 7.24 7.71
C TRP A 551 -25.54 8.56 6.95
N ARG A 552 -26.28 9.54 7.46
CA ARG A 552 -26.22 10.92 6.99
C ARG A 552 -25.94 11.84 8.19
N PRO A 553 -24.87 12.62 8.18
CA PRO A 553 -24.56 13.54 9.27
C PRO A 553 -25.58 14.69 9.37
N GLU A 554 -25.77 15.19 10.59
CA GLU A 554 -26.70 16.30 10.87
C GLU A 554 -26.03 17.68 10.87
N GLN A 555 -24.69 17.74 11.00
CA GLN A 555 -23.92 18.97 11.17
C GLN A 555 -22.61 18.91 10.40
N VAL A 556 -22.11 20.08 9.99
CA VAL A 556 -20.79 20.28 9.36
C VAL A 556 -19.71 20.27 10.42
N GLY A 557 -18.51 19.78 10.08
CA GLY A 557 -17.35 19.72 10.96
C GLY A 557 -16.87 18.30 11.25
N PRO A 558 -15.87 18.15 12.14
CA PRO A 558 -15.32 16.85 12.49
C PRO A 558 -16.36 16.00 13.24
N VAL A 559 -16.53 14.75 12.80
CA VAL A 559 -17.40 13.74 13.42
C VAL A 559 -16.67 12.42 13.51
N ARG A 560 -16.63 11.84 14.72
CA ARG A 560 -16.14 10.50 14.94
C ARG A 560 -17.27 9.49 14.74
N VAL A 561 -17.06 8.56 13.82
CA VAL A 561 -17.95 7.41 13.58
C VAL A 561 -17.24 6.15 14.04
N THR A 562 -17.97 5.23 14.66
CA THR A 562 -17.43 3.96 15.18
C THR A 562 -18.34 2.79 14.85
N ALA A 563 -17.74 1.63 14.63
CA ALA A 563 -18.40 0.33 14.67
C ALA A 563 -17.88 -0.45 15.90
N ALA A 564 -18.77 -1.09 16.65
CA ALA A 564 -18.40 -1.87 17.83
C ALA A 564 -19.19 -3.17 17.92
N LEU A 565 -18.49 -4.27 18.22
CA LEU A 565 -19.07 -5.60 18.36
C LEU A 565 -19.71 -5.80 19.73
N SER A 566 -20.74 -6.64 19.76
CA SER A 566 -21.34 -7.16 20.98
C SER A 566 -21.90 -8.57 20.73
N GLY A 567 -22.01 -9.36 21.80
CA GLY A 567 -22.34 -10.79 21.67
C GLY A 567 -21.15 -11.69 21.37
N VAL A 568 -19.93 -11.14 21.39
CA VAL A 568 -18.69 -11.92 21.24
C VAL A 568 -18.51 -12.93 22.39
N PRO A 569 -18.03 -14.16 22.11
CA PRO A 569 -17.81 -15.17 23.13
C PRO A 569 -16.78 -14.74 24.19
N ALA A 570 -16.89 -15.30 25.40
CA ALA A 570 -15.88 -15.07 26.43
C ALA A 570 -14.53 -15.69 26.03
N GLY A 571 -13.45 -14.92 26.18
CA GLY A 571 -12.09 -15.35 25.81
C GLY A 571 -11.57 -14.69 24.53
N ASP A 572 -12.39 -13.86 23.88
CA ASP A 572 -12.03 -12.97 22.78
C ASP A 572 -11.23 -11.74 23.23
N ASN A 573 -10.47 -11.14 22.31
CA ASN A 573 -9.74 -9.89 22.51
C ASN A 573 -10.72 -8.70 22.50
N PRO A 574 -10.90 -7.95 23.60
CA PRO A 574 -11.79 -6.78 23.59
C PRO A 574 -11.21 -5.56 22.88
N ASP A 575 -9.91 -5.53 22.58
CA ASP A 575 -9.24 -4.33 22.08
C ASP A 575 -9.46 -4.12 20.58
N ASP A 576 -9.72 -5.18 19.82
CA ASP A 576 -10.02 -5.20 18.37
C ASP A 576 -11.52 -5.29 18.02
N ASN A 577 -12.36 -5.31 19.06
CA ASN A 577 -13.82 -5.35 18.94
C ASN A 577 -14.46 -4.03 18.49
N ALA A 578 -13.66 -2.99 18.25
CA ALA A 578 -14.15 -1.70 17.79
C ALA A 578 -13.16 -0.98 16.88
N ALA A 579 -13.71 -0.43 15.79
CA ALA A 579 -13.01 0.43 14.85
C ALA A 579 -13.68 1.80 14.78
N GLY A 580 -12.93 2.83 14.38
CA GLY A 580 -13.48 4.17 14.25
C GLY A 580 -12.69 5.07 13.32
N MET A 581 -13.40 5.98 12.67
CA MET A 581 -12.87 6.97 11.74
C MET A 581 -13.22 8.37 12.24
N LEU A 582 -12.31 9.31 12.06
CA LEU A 582 -12.58 10.74 12.24
C LEU A 582 -12.82 11.33 10.86
N LEU A 583 -14.03 11.82 10.61
CA LEU A 583 -14.46 12.33 9.32
C LEU A 583 -14.69 13.84 9.40
N THR A 584 -14.35 14.57 8.35
CA THR A 584 -14.70 15.99 8.21
C THR A 584 -15.95 16.11 7.35
N VAL A 585 -17.10 16.38 7.99
CA VAL A 585 -18.37 16.53 7.28
C VAL A 585 -18.46 17.91 6.63
N THR A 586 -18.83 17.96 5.36
CA THR A 586 -19.08 19.21 4.62
C THR A 586 -20.58 19.50 4.42
N GLY A 587 -20.90 20.80 4.32
CA GLY A 587 -22.22 21.30 3.93
C GLY A 587 -22.36 21.56 2.43
N GLN A 588 -21.24 21.46 1.70
CA GLN A 588 -21.18 21.70 0.25
C GLN A 588 -21.75 20.52 -0.53
N GLU A 589 -22.17 20.80 -1.76
CA GLU A 589 -22.42 19.75 -2.75
C GLU A 589 -21.07 19.33 -3.32
N VAL A 590 -20.76 18.04 -3.20
CA VAL A 590 -19.52 17.46 -3.68
C VAL A 590 -19.89 16.65 -4.92
N PRO A 591 -19.29 16.89 -6.10
CA PRO A 591 -19.57 16.12 -7.29
C PRO A 591 -19.35 14.63 -7.01
N LEU A 592 -20.35 13.80 -7.32
CA LEU A 592 -20.27 12.36 -7.14
C LEU A 592 -19.74 11.71 -8.42
N ILE A 593 -18.61 11.05 -8.29
CA ILE A 593 -18.00 10.18 -9.29
C ILE A 593 -18.40 8.75 -8.91
N MET A 594 -19.00 8.03 -9.84
CA MET A 594 -19.30 6.61 -9.70
C MET A 594 -18.30 5.82 -10.53
N ILE A 595 -17.68 4.82 -9.91
CA ILE A 595 -16.82 3.84 -10.60
C ILE A 595 -17.53 2.50 -10.54
N ASP A 596 -17.66 1.87 -11.70
CA ASP A 596 -18.25 0.54 -11.74
C ASP A 596 -17.26 -0.53 -11.28
N ALA A 597 -17.71 -1.38 -10.37
CA ALA A 597 -17.00 -2.56 -9.87
C ALA A 597 -17.90 -3.80 -9.93
N GLY A 598 -19.16 -3.67 -10.38
CA GLY A 598 -20.17 -4.72 -10.37
C GLY A 598 -19.91 -5.79 -11.43
N HIS A 599 -19.16 -5.45 -12.47
CA HIS A 599 -18.87 -6.34 -13.61
C HIS A 599 -17.50 -7.01 -13.53
N ARG A 600 -16.87 -7.05 -12.33
CA ARG A 600 -15.47 -7.47 -12.14
C ARG A 600 -14.49 -6.67 -13.00
N ASN A 601 -14.82 -5.39 -13.20
CA ASN A 601 -14.01 -4.50 -13.99
C ASN A 601 -12.57 -4.51 -13.48
N LYS A 602 -11.63 -4.62 -14.41
CA LYS A 602 -10.22 -4.73 -14.09
C LYS A 602 -9.74 -3.45 -13.43
N ASN A 603 -8.77 -3.64 -12.53
CA ASN A 603 -8.05 -2.59 -11.84
C ASN A 603 -8.91 -1.66 -10.97
N VAL A 604 -10.09 -2.12 -10.55
CA VAL A 604 -10.95 -1.43 -9.60
C VAL A 604 -10.62 -1.82 -8.15
N GLY A 605 -10.77 -0.88 -7.23
CA GLY A 605 -10.48 -1.08 -5.81
C GLY A 605 -9.08 -0.59 -5.44
N ALA A 606 -8.24 -1.48 -4.89
CA ALA A 606 -6.91 -1.12 -4.38
C ALA A 606 -5.99 -0.46 -5.43
N PRO A 607 -5.95 -0.91 -6.70
CA PRO A 607 -5.11 -0.25 -7.71
C PRO A 607 -5.42 1.24 -7.89
N MET A 608 -6.70 1.63 -7.77
CA MET A 608 -7.15 3.03 -7.88
C MET A 608 -6.93 3.88 -6.64
N ALA A 609 -6.37 3.35 -5.54
CA ALA A 609 -6.35 4.04 -4.25
C ALA A 609 -5.71 5.44 -4.32
N ARG A 610 -4.63 5.61 -5.10
CA ARG A 610 -3.97 6.91 -5.31
C ARG A 610 -4.84 7.88 -6.08
N PHE A 611 -5.46 7.44 -7.18
CA PHE A 611 -6.43 8.24 -7.94
C PHE A 611 -7.62 8.66 -7.08
N LEU A 612 -8.18 7.76 -6.27
CA LEU A 612 -9.28 8.08 -5.35
C LEU A 612 -8.89 9.10 -4.28
N ALA A 613 -7.67 8.97 -3.73
CA ALA A 613 -7.14 9.90 -2.74
C ALA A 613 -6.97 11.30 -3.37
N ASP A 614 -6.47 11.35 -4.60
CA ASP A 614 -6.28 12.59 -5.34
C ASP A 614 -7.60 13.27 -5.71
N LEU A 615 -8.59 12.50 -6.17
CA LEU A 615 -9.97 12.99 -6.35
C LEU A 615 -10.54 13.57 -5.06
N SER A 616 -10.36 12.86 -3.94
CA SER A 616 -10.85 13.31 -2.64
C SER A 616 -10.14 14.59 -2.16
N ALA A 617 -8.82 14.70 -2.39
CA ALA A 617 -8.03 15.89 -2.11
C ALA A 617 -8.52 17.10 -2.92
N HIS A 618 -9.01 16.86 -4.13
CA HIS A 618 -9.61 17.86 -5.02
C HIS A 618 -11.13 18.04 -4.86
N HIS A 619 -11.69 17.59 -3.73
CA HIS A 619 -13.10 17.74 -3.37
C HIS A 619 -14.07 17.06 -4.35
N TYR A 620 -13.68 15.91 -4.90
CA TYR A 620 -14.58 14.98 -5.59
C TYR A 620 -14.92 13.80 -4.68
N ASN A 621 -16.18 13.37 -4.71
CA ASN A 621 -16.63 12.23 -3.92
C ASN A 621 -16.68 11.00 -4.79
N VAL A 622 -16.24 9.85 -4.30
CA VAL A 622 -16.23 8.62 -5.09
C VAL A 622 -17.10 7.54 -4.46
N LEU A 623 -17.88 6.85 -5.29
CA LEU A 623 -18.71 5.70 -4.94
C LEU A 623 -18.38 4.55 -5.88
N TYR A 624 -18.12 3.36 -5.31
CA TYR A 624 -18.09 2.13 -6.08
C TYR A 624 -19.51 1.57 -6.24
N ASN A 625 -19.88 1.24 -7.46
CA ASN A 625 -21.08 0.48 -7.76
C ASN A 625 -20.73 -1.02 -7.79
N LEU A 626 -21.41 -1.85 -7.00
CA LEU A 626 -21.11 -3.28 -6.87
C LEU A 626 -22.15 -4.19 -7.55
N ASP A 627 -23.21 -3.61 -8.11
CA ASP A 627 -24.35 -4.31 -8.70
C ASP A 627 -24.61 -3.80 -10.13
N GLU A 628 -25.70 -4.22 -10.78
CA GLU A 628 -26.10 -3.68 -12.09
C GLU A 628 -26.36 -2.16 -12.03
N ILE A 629 -25.90 -1.41 -13.05
CA ILE A 629 -26.05 0.06 -13.09
C ILE A 629 -27.49 0.45 -13.42
N THR A 630 -28.14 1.20 -12.52
CA THR A 630 -29.51 1.69 -12.73
C THR A 630 -29.60 3.20 -12.94
N ALA A 631 -30.69 3.63 -13.59
CA ALA A 631 -30.99 5.06 -13.75
C ALA A 631 -31.25 5.80 -12.42
N GLU A 632 -31.66 5.08 -11.36
CA GLU A 632 -31.86 5.67 -10.03
C GLU A 632 -30.51 5.99 -9.36
N GLU A 633 -29.54 5.10 -9.50
CA GLU A 633 -28.17 5.26 -9.00
C GLU A 633 -27.38 6.34 -9.75
N LEU A 634 -27.60 6.48 -11.07
CA LEU A 634 -26.96 7.51 -11.89
C LEU A 634 -27.53 8.92 -11.66
N ALA A 635 -28.71 9.06 -11.07
CA ALA A 635 -29.36 10.37 -10.90
C ALA A 635 -28.52 11.42 -10.12
N PRO A 636 -27.80 11.08 -9.01
CA PRO A 636 -26.88 12.00 -8.34
C PRO A 636 -25.46 12.03 -8.95
N VAL A 637 -25.15 11.15 -9.89
CA VAL A 637 -23.80 10.99 -10.45
C VAL A 637 -23.50 12.12 -11.43
N ARG A 638 -22.28 12.66 -11.35
CA ARG A 638 -21.76 13.70 -12.24
C ARG A 638 -20.79 13.14 -13.27
N LEU A 639 -20.07 12.07 -12.92
CA LEU A 639 -19.16 11.33 -13.79
C LEU A 639 -19.30 9.84 -13.48
N LEU A 640 -19.52 9.04 -14.52
CA LEU A 640 -19.44 7.58 -14.48
C LEU A 640 -18.11 7.14 -15.12
N ILE A 641 -17.33 6.31 -14.43
CA ILE A 641 -16.09 5.71 -14.94
C ILE A 641 -16.32 4.20 -15.07
N LEU A 642 -16.13 3.67 -16.27
CA LEU A 642 -16.18 2.26 -16.57
C LEU A 642 -14.80 1.83 -17.08
N THR A 643 -14.13 0.98 -16.33
CA THR A 643 -12.96 0.25 -16.83
C THR A 643 -13.39 -1.04 -17.50
N ASP A 644 -12.47 -1.67 -18.23
CA ASP A 644 -12.69 -2.93 -18.94
C ASP A 644 -13.32 -3.96 -17.99
N PRO A 645 -14.49 -4.55 -18.33
CA PRO A 645 -15.18 -5.51 -17.48
C PRO A 645 -14.43 -6.86 -17.32
N GLY A 646 -13.33 -7.07 -18.05
CA GLY A 646 -12.64 -8.35 -18.14
C GLY A 646 -13.45 -9.43 -18.87
N ASP A 647 -12.98 -10.67 -18.80
CA ASP A 647 -13.55 -11.80 -19.56
C ASP A 647 -14.60 -12.60 -18.76
N ASP A 648 -15.46 -11.96 -17.96
CA ASP A 648 -16.52 -12.71 -17.28
C ASP A 648 -17.76 -12.88 -18.18
N PRO A 649 -17.92 -14.01 -18.90
CA PRO A 649 -19.08 -14.21 -19.78
C PRO A 649 -20.39 -14.34 -19.00
N ASP A 650 -20.32 -14.55 -17.69
CA ASP A 650 -21.50 -14.74 -16.83
C ASP A 650 -22.04 -13.40 -16.30
N ASN A 651 -21.32 -12.29 -16.47
CA ASN A 651 -21.73 -10.96 -15.97
C ASN A 651 -21.45 -9.80 -16.94
N PRO A 652 -21.91 -9.84 -18.21
CA PRO A 652 -21.80 -8.72 -19.13
C PRO A 652 -22.86 -7.63 -18.83
N TYR A 653 -22.56 -6.39 -19.21
CA TYR A 653 -23.53 -5.29 -19.20
C TYR A 653 -24.75 -5.65 -20.03
N ASN A 654 -25.92 -5.63 -19.38
CA ASN A 654 -27.15 -6.01 -20.05
C ASN A 654 -27.81 -4.80 -20.76
N LEU A 655 -28.83 -5.09 -21.58
CA LEU A 655 -29.54 -4.06 -22.36
C LEU A 655 -30.20 -2.97 -21.49
N THR A 656 -30.57 -3.28 -20.25
CA THR A 656 -31.18 -2.31 -19.33
C THR A 656 -30.14 -1.33 -18.82
N GLU A 657 -28.96 -1.84 -18.46
CA GLU A 657 -27.85 -1.06 -17.94
C GLU A 657 -27.23 -0.16 -19.00
N THR A 658 -26.91 -0.74 -20.17
CA THR A 658 -26.40 0.02 -21.32
C THR A 658 -27.38 1.13 -21.74
N GLN A 659 -28.69 0.90 -21.66
CA GLN A 659 -29.68 1.94 -21.90
C GLN A 659 -29.70 3.00 -20.79
N ALA A 660 -29.54 2.62 -19.51
CA ALA A 660 -29.46 3.57 -18.41
C ALA A 660 -28.23 4.48 -18.52
N ILE A 661 -27.08 3.93 -18.89
CA ILE A 661 -25.85 4.66 -19.19
C ILE A 661 -26.08 5.61 -20.37
N ALA A 662 -26.67 5.11 -21.46
CA ALA A 662 -26.97 5.91 -22.64
C ALA A 662 -27.91 7.09 -22.34
N ASP A 663 -28.97 6.85 -21.57
CA ASP A 663 -29.93 7.88 -21.15
C ASP A 663 -29.27 8.92 -20.23
N TYR A 664 -28.38 8.49 -19.33
CA TYR A 664 -27.60 9.35 -18.44
C TYR A 664 -26.69 10.29 -19.26
N VAL A 665 -25.92 9.76 -20.21
CA VAL A 665 -25.06 10.56 -21.10
C VAL A 665 -25.89 11.49 -21.98
N ALA A 666 -27.00 11.00 -22.55
CA ALA A 666 -27.92 11.81 -23.36
C ALA A 666 -28.55 12.97 -22.56
N ALA A 667 -28.70 12.82 -21.25
CA ALA A 667 -29.17 13.85 -20.34
C ALA A 667 -28.08 14.87 -19.93
N GLY A 668 -26.86 14.76 -20.48
CA GLY A 668 -25.73 15.63 -20.16
C GLY A 668 -24.78 15.07 -19.08
N GLY A 669 -24.90 13.78 -18.76
CA GLY A 669 -23.96 13.07 -17.89
C GLY A 669 -22.58 12.92 -18.55
N ALA A 670 -21.54 12.81 -17.72
CA ALA A 670 -20.18 12.56 -18.17
C ALA A 670 -19.81 11.08 -18.00
N LEU A 671 -19.10 10.53 -18.99
CA LEU A 671 -18.68 9.14 -19.06
C LEU A 671 -17.18 9.05 -19.38
N TRP A 672 -16.44 8.26 -18.62
CA TRP A 672 -15.08 7.84 -18.96
C TRP A 672 -15.09 6.33 -19.20
N LEU A 673 -14.74 5.91 -20.41
CA LEU A 673 -14.54 4.52 -20.78
C LEU A 673 -13.05 4.23 -20.92
N ALA A 674 -12.57 3.16 -20.27
CA ALA A 674 -11.19 2.71 -20.38
C ALA A 674 -11.15 1.23 -20.80
N GLY A 675 -10.53 0.94 -21.93
CA GLY A 675 -10.41 -0.40 -22.52
C GLY A 675 -9.06 -1.06 -22.26
N GLU A 676 -8.88 -2.27 -22.75
CA GLU A 676 -7.63 -3.01 -22.62
C GLU A 676 -7.37 -3.82 -23.89
N ALA A 677 -6.10 -4.08 -24.18
CA ALA A 677 -5.74 -4.98 -25.27
C ALA A 677 -6.30 -6.38 -25.05
N ASP A 678 -6.65 -7.06 -26.13
CA ASP A 678 -7.17 -8.42 -26.10
C ASP A 678 -6.09 -9.49 -25.88
N TYR A 679 -4.90 -9.14 -25.37
CA TYR A 679 -3.78 -10.07 -25.25
C TYR A 679 -4.21 -11.36 -24.51
N LYS A 680 -4.29 -12.48 -25.24
CA LYS A 680 -4.85 -13.79 -24.81
C LYS A 680 -6.37 -13.81 -24.56
N ASN A 681 -7.12 -13.03 -25.32
CA ASN A 681 -8.56 -12.79 -25.21
C ASN A 681 -8.95 -12.18 -23.85
N GLN A 682 -8.18 -11.19 -23.38
CA GLN A 682 -8.37 -10.59 -22.06
C GLN A 682 -9.10 -9.25 -22.01
N GLY A 683 -9.20 -8.56 -23.15
CA GLY A 683 -9.86 -7.26 -23.27
C GLY A 683 -11.21 -7.41 -23.98
N ASN A 684 -12.13 -6.47 -23.72
CA ASN A 684 -13.50 -6.59 -24.22
C ASN A 684 -13.95 -5.29 -24.92
N SER A 685 -13.24 -4.94 -26.01
CA SER A 685 -13.53 -3.71 -26.77
C SER A 685 -14.94 -3.71 -27.37
N ASP A 686 -15.46 -4.88 -27.74
CA ASP A 686 -16.80 -5.08 -28.28
C ASP A 686 -17.88 -4.60 -27.32
N GLU A 687 -17.74 -4.91 -26.03
CA GLU A 687 -18.67 -4.50 -25.00
C GLU A 687 -18.64 -2.99 -24.77
N LEU A 688 -17.45 -2.37 -24.72
CA LEU A 688 -17.29 -0.92 -24.63
C LEU A 688 -17.86 -0.20 -25.88
N ASN A 689 -17.61 -0.76 -27.06
CA ASN A 689 -18.16 -0.26 -28.32
C ASN A 689 -19.69 -0.40 -28.38
N SER A 690 -20.27 -1.40 -27.70
CA SER A 690 -21.72 -1.56 -27.59
C SER A 690 -22.37 -0.45 -26.75
N ILE A 691 -21.69 0.03 -25.70
CA ILE A 691 -22.14 1.18 -24.89
C ILE A 691 -22.15 2.44 -25.75
N LEU A 692 -21.11 2.67 -26.56
CA LEU A 692 -21.08 3.78 -27.52
C LEU A 692 -22.25 3.70 -28.51
N ALA A 693 -22.52 2.51 -29.06
CA ALA A 693 -23.66 2.32 -29.96
C ALA A 693 -25.02 2.58 -29.28
N ALA A 694 -25.17 2.25 -28.00
CA ALA A 694 -26.37 2.57 -27.22
C ALA A 694 -26.54 4.09 -27.02
N ILE A 695 -25.46 4.82 -26.73
CA ILE A 695 -25.46 6.29 -26.63
C ILE A 695 -25.88 6.93 -27.95
N GLU A 696 -25.35 6.44 -29.08
CA GLU A 696 -25.73 6.91 -30.42
C GLU A 696 -27.21 6.65 -30.71
N ALA A 697 -27.74 5.50 -30.31
CA ALA A 697 -29.15 5.18 -30.47
C ALA A 697 -30.05 6.10 -29.63
N ALA A 698 -29.62 6.48 -28.41
CA ALA A 698 -30.35 7.37 -27.52
C ALA A 698 -30.29 8.85 -27.97
N THR A 699 -29.14 9.29 -28.48
CA THR A 699 -28.89 10.70 -28.85
C THR A 699 -29.22 11.01 -30.32
N GLY A 700 -29.11 10.02 -31.20
CA GLY A 700 -29.17 10.19 -32.65
C GLY A 700 -27.91 10.85 -33.25
N GLU A 701 -26.83 10.96 -32.47
CA GLU A 701 -25.54 11.52 -32.86
C GLU A 701 -24.53 10.39 -33.12
N GLU A 702 -23.64 10.54 -34.10
CA GLU A 702 -22.65 9.51 -34.46
C GLU A 702 -21.32 9.82 -33.75
N ILE A 703 -20.88 8.95 -32.85
CA ILE A 703 -19.58 9.07 -32.17
C ILE A 703 -18.50 8.52 -33.13
N PRO A 704 -17.43 9.27 -33.43
CA PRO A 704 -16.45 8.89 -34.45
C PRO A 704 -15.40 7.88 -33.98
N VAL A 705 -15.31 7.61 -32.67
CA VAL A 705 -14.25 6.78 -32.06
C VAL A 705 -14.76 5.38 -31.70
N ARG A 706 -13.90 4.36 -31.85
CA ARG A 706 -14.10 2.99 -31.35
C ARG A 706 -12.84 2.50 -30.63
N PHE A 707 -13.03 1.63 -29.65
CA PHE A 707 -11.93 0.83 -29.10
C PHE A 707 -11.54 -0.23 -30.11
N ASN A 708 -10.24 -0.48 -30.20
CA ASN A 708 -9.65 -1.53 -31.01
C ASN A 708 -9.26 -2.71 -30.10
N ASP A 709 -8.99 -3.88 -30.66
CA ASP A 709 -8.65 -5.10 -29.88
C ASP A 709 -7.13 -5.34 -29.76
N ASP A 710 -6.31 -4.52 -30.39
CA ASP A 710 -4.86 -4.71 -30.56
C ASP A 710 -4.00 -4.46 -29.32
N GLU A 711 -2.75 -4.96 -29.32
CA GLU A 711 -1.72 -4.60 -28.33
C GLU A 711 -0.80 -3.51 -28.88
N VAL A 712 -0.66 -2.40 -28.15
CA VAL A 712 0.24 -1.28 -28.51
C VAL A 712 1.64 -1.47 -27.91
N ILE A 713 2.65 -1.09 -28.69
CA ILE A 713 4.07 -1.36 -28.42
C ILE A 713 4.93 -0.16 -28.83
N ASP A 714 5.99 0.11 -28.07
CA ASP A 714 7.05 1.07 -28.36
C ASP A 714 8.46 0.48 -28.14
N GLY A 715 9.45 0.88 -28.94
CA GLY A 715 10.82 0.35 -28.88
C GLY A 715 11.84 1.24 -28.18
N ASP A 716 11.58 2.53 -28.00
CA ASP A 716 12.46 3.51 -27.33
C ASP A 716 11.78 4.28 -26.21
N ASP A 717 10.51 4.65 -26.37
CA ASP A 717 9.72 5.30 -25.33
C ASP A 717 8.94 4.25 -24.54
N ASN A 718 9.70 3.31 -23.96
CA ASN A 718 9.15 2.21 -23.19
C ASN A 718 9.80 2.09 -21.81
N ASN A 719 9.01 1.67 -20.82
CA ASN A 719 9.41 1.48 -19.42
C ASN A 719 10.30 0.23 -19.25
N GLY A 720 11.23 -0.02 -20.18
CA GLY A 720 12.05 -1.22 -20.28
C GLY A 720 11.30 -2.44 -20.85
N TYR A 721 9.98 -2.37 -20.99
CA TYR A 721 9.11 -3.39 -21.57
C TYR A 721 8.42 -2.81 -22.81
N PRO A 722 8.47 -3.47 -23.98
CA PRO A 722 7.91 -2.92 -25.22
C PRO A 722 6.43 -2.51 -25.14
N TRP A 723 5.65 -3.16 -24.29
CA TRP A 723 4.21 -2.91 -24.06
C TRP A 723 3.93 -1.96 -22.88
N GLY A 724 4.95 -1.36 -22.28
CA GLY A 724 4.83 -0.34 -21.23
C GLY A 724 5.18 1.02 -21.78
N VAL A 725 4.28 1.61 -22.58
CA VAL A 725 4.56 2.79 -23.42
C VAL A 725 4.56 4.07 -22.59
N THR A 726 5.50 4.96 -22.90
CA THR A 726 5.51 6.34 -22.39
C THR A 726 5.05 7.28 -23.49
N TRP A 727 3.95 7.97 -23.24
CA TRP A 727 3.28 8.84 -24.19
C TRP A 727 3.82 10.26 -24.06
N HIS A 728 4.33 10.81 -25.16
CA HIS A 728 4.91 12.16 -25.20
C HIS A 728 4.17 13.13 -26.13
N THR A 729 3.29 12.61 -26.99
CA THR A 729 2.60 13.44 -27.98
C THR A 729 1.21 13.82 -27.48
N PHE A 730 1.14 15.02 -26.89
CA PHE A 730 -0.10 15.67 -26.48
C PHE A 730 -0.42 16.81 -27.44
N PRO A 731 -1.70 17.06 -27.79
CA PRO A 731 -2.05 18.20 -28.64
C PRO A 731 -1.65 19.49 -27.92
N THR A 732 -1.21 20.52 -28.63
CA THR A 732 -0.81 21.81 -28.01
C THR A 732 -1.79 22.96 -28.31
N ASP A 733 -2.53 22.87 -29.42
CA ASP A 733 -3.44 23.92 -29.88
C ASP A 733 -4.83 23.86 -29.24
N THR A 734 -5.27 22.69 -28.78
CA THR A 734 -6.61 22.41 -28.21
C THR A 734 -6.64 22.45 -26.69
N VAL A 735 -5.48 22.29 -26.05
CA VAL A 735 -5.24 22.41 -24.59
C VAL A 735 -5.88 23.66 -24.01
N PHE A 736 -5.83 24.76 -24.74
CA PHE A 736 -6.38 26.04 -24.27
C PHE A 736 -7.91 26.12 -24.31
N SER A 737 -8.57 25.22 -25.04
CA SER A 737 -10.02 25.13 -25.11
C SER A 737 -10.62 24.08 -24.19
N THR A 738 -9.90 22.97 -23.96
CA THR A 738 -10.38 21.87 -23.11
C THR A 738 -9.76 21.85 -21.72
N GLY A 739 -8.62 22.53 -21.51
CA GLY A 739 -7.89 22.46 -20.24
C GLY A 739 -7.15 21.13 -20.03
N VAL A 740 -7.12 20.25 -21.03
CA VAL A 740 -6.49 18.92 -20.96
C VAL A 740 -5.15 18.95 -21.70
N GLY A 741 -4.10 18.41 -21.08
CA GLY A 741 -2.70 18.44 -21.50
C GLY A 741 -1.93 19.68 -21.05
N VAL A 742 -2.41 20.47 -20.06
CA VAL A 742 -1.69 21.68 -19.63
C VAL A 742 -0.50 21.27 -18.80
N ASN A 743 0.71 21.57 -19.28
CA ASN A 743 1.96 21.19 -18.61
C ASN A 743 2.25 19.68 -18.54
N VAL A 744 1.43 18.84 -19.16
CA VAL A 744 1.73 17.41 -19.39
C VAL A 744 2.82 17.25 -20.46
N THR A 745 3.89 16.50 -20.15
CA THR A 745 5.02 16.15 -21.03
C THR A 745 5.13 14.65 -21.27
N ALA A 746 4.71 13.84 -20.30
CA ALA A 746 4.80 12.39 -20.35
C ALA A 746 3.67 11.77 -19.53
N THR A 747 3.11 10.67 -20.00
CA THR A 747 2.28 9.75 -19.19
C THR A 747 2.69 8.32 -19.51
N ALA A 748 2.46 7.39 -18.60
CA ALA A 748 2.78 5.98 -18.79
C ALA A 748 1.52 5.10 -18.75
N SER A 749 1.52 4.04 -19.56
CA SER A 749 0.46 3.03 -19.61
C SER A 749 1.03 1.66 -19.97
N TRP A 750 0.28 0.59 -19.66
CA TRP A 750 0.63 -0.78 -20.05
C TRP A 750 -0.62 -1.54 -20.51
N SER A 751 -0.40 -2.59 -21.32
CA SER A 751 -1.46 -3.51 -21.78
C SER A 751 -2.63 -2.81 -22.49
N GLU A 752 -2.31 -1.76 -23.24
CA GLU A 752 -3.30 -0.85 -23.84
C GLU A 752 -3.74 -1.30 -25.24
N CYS A 753 -5.00 -1.00 -25.58
CA CYS A 753 -5.50 -1.04 -26.95
C CYS A 753 -5.46 0.33 -27.62
N SER A 754 -5.43 0.36 -28.95
CA SER A 754 -5.54 1.63 -29.67
C SER A 754 -6.99 2.05 -29.88
N LEU A 755 -7.19 3.29 -30.33
CA LEU A 755 -8.50 3.77 -30.77
C LEU A 755 -8.58 3.80 -32.31
N THR A 756 -9.73 3.47 -32.87
CA THR A 756 -9.99 3.51 -34.32
C THR A 756 -11.14 4.43 -34.66
N ASP A 757 -11.30 4.74 -35.94
CA ASP A 757 -12.48 5.43 -36.42
C ASP A 757 -13.69 4.48 -36.48
N ARG A 758 -14.88 5.04 -36.75
CA ARG A 758 -16.13 4.28 -36.87
C ARG A 758 -16.10 3.17 -37.95
N SER A 759 -15.22 3.28 -38.94
CA SER A 759 -15.06 2.31 -40.02
C SER A 759 -14.03 1.23 -39.70
N HIS A 760 -13.43 1.26 -38.50
CA HIS A 760 -12.29 0.45 -38.10
C HIS A 760 -11.07 0.72 -39.00
N ASP A 761 -10.88 1.99 -39.38
CA ASP A 761 -9.69 2.54 -40.01
C ASP A 761 -8.93 3.44 -39.01
N ALA A 762 -7.77 3.98 -39.42
CA ALA A 762 -6.97 4.86 -38.57
C ALA A 762 -7.74 6.11 -38.14
N LEU A 763 -7.89 6.31 -36.83
CA LEU A 763 -8.47 7.52 -36.25
C LEU A 763 -7.53 8.72 -36.38
N THR A 764 -8.07 9.85 -36.83
CA THR A 764 -7.35 11.12 -37.00
C THR A 764 -8.12 12.31 -36.42
N PRO A 765 -7.48 13.47 -36.21
CA PRO A 765 -8.18 14.68 -35.81
C PRO A 765 -9.25 15.16 -36.82
N GLU A 766 -9.21 14.70 -38.08
CA GLU A 766 -10.19 15.07 -39.11
C GLU A 766 -11.56 14.39 -38.90
N ASP A 767 -11.59 13.30 -38.13
CA ASP A 767 -12.80 12.53 -37.82
C ASP A 767 -13.69 13.21 -36.76
N GLY A 768 -13.19 14.28 -36.13
CA GLY A 768 -13.96 15.15 -35.23
C GLY A 768 -13.85 14.81 -33.75
N ALA A 769 -13.12 13.76 -33.38
CA ALA A 769 -12.69 13.52 -32.00
C ALA A 769 -11.47 14.38 -31.65
N LEU A 770 -11.38 14.79 -30.38
CA LEU A 770 -10.18 15.42 -29.87
C LEU A 770 -9.22 14.36 -29.36
N LEU A 771 -8.15 14.08 -30.11
CA LEU A 771 -7.08 13.20 -29.64
C LEU A 771 -6.24 13.92 -28.59
N VAL A 772 -6.11 13.32 -27.40
CA VAL A 772 -5.41 13.93 -26.26
C VAL A 772 -4.12 13.23 -25.89
N ALA A 773 -3.91 11.99 -26.32
CA ALA A 773 -2.61 11.32 -26.27
C ALA A 773 -2.46 10.46 -27.52
N THR A 774 -1.33 10.62 -28.22
CA THR A 774 -0.97 9.81 -29.39
C THR A 774 0.49 9.36 -29.31
N GLY A 775 0.81 8.30 -30.03
CA GLY A 775 2.16 7.75 -30.10
C GLY A 775 3.05 8.65 -30.92
N ASP A 776 4.30 8.25 -31.07
CA ASP A 776 5.27 8.93 -31.91
C ASP A 776 5.38 8.26 -33.29
N LEU A 777 6.34 8.70 -34.11
CA LEU A 777 6.58 8.14 -35.44
C LEU A 777 8.08 8.03 -35.74
N ASP A 778 8.90 7.80 -34.72
CA ASP A 778 10.33 7.90 -34.84
C ASP A 778 10.90 6.83 -35.81
N PRO A 779 11.86 7.22 -36.68
CA PRO A 779 12.35 6.34 -37.73
C PRO A 779 13.49 5.46 -37.22
N GLY A 780 13.35 4.14 -37.30
CA GLY A 780 14.47 3.23 -37.07
C GLY A 780 14.08 1.94 -36.39
N MET A 781 15.11 1.26 -35.88
CA MET A 781 15.00 0.07 -35.05
C MET A 781 15.81 0.30 -33.78
N CYS A 782 15.15 0.10 -32.65
CA CYS A 782 15.67 0.26 -31.31
C CYS A 782 15.97 -1.11 -30.71
N GLN A 783 17.11 -1.19 -30.02
CA GLN A 783 17.57 -2.44 -29.45
C GLN A 783 17.01 -2.59 -28.04
N THR A 784 16.01 -3.46 -27.88
CA THR A 784 15.42 -3.78 -26.56
C THR A 784 15.94 -5.13 -26.07
N ARG A 785 15.68 -5.46 -24.79
CA ARG A 785 15.98 -6.81 -24.24
C ARG A 785 15.17 -7.93 -24.92
N TYR A 786 14.05 -7.59 -25.57
CA TYR A 786 13.21 -8.53 -26.33
C TYR A 786 13.59 -8.62 -27.81
N GLY A 787 14.69 -7.98 -28.21
CA GLY A 787 15.16 -7.93 -29.58
C GLY A 787 14.94 -6.58 -30.26
N PRO A 788 15.29 -6.46 -31.55
CA PRO A 788 15.10 -5.23 -32.30
C PRO A 788 13.62 -4.97 -32.53
N ARG A 789 13.12 -3.84 -32.00
CA ARG A 789 11.76 -3.33 -32.19
C ARG A 789 11.82 -2.00 -32.96
N PRO A 790 10.76 -1.58 -33.67
CA PRO A 790 10.67 -0.22 -34.21
C PRO A 790 10.89 0.83 -33.12
N CYS A 791 11.64 1.89 -33.41
CA CYS A 791 11.76 3.05 -32.51
C CYS A 791 10.52 3.93 -32.60
N ARG A 792 9.32 3.36 -32.52
CA ARG A 792 8.08 4.14 -32.60
C ARG A 792 6.96 3.37 -31.96
N THR A 793 5.89 4.08 -31.66
CA THR A 793 4.64 3.49 -31.26
C THR A 793 3.95 2.81 -32.46
N TYR A 794 3.56 1.56 -32.29
CA TYR A 794 2.79 0.77 -33.27
C TYR A 794 1.93 -0.27 -32.53
N ASN A 795 1.11 -1.01 -33.26
CA ASN A 795 0.33 -2.09 -32.67
C ASN A 795 0.47 -3.42 -33.41
N GLU A 796 0.15 -4.52 -32.73
CA GLU A 796 0.04 -5.86 -33.31
C GLU A 796 -1.23 -6.59 -32.82
N ASP A 797 -1.71 -7.52 -33.63
CA ASP A 797 -2.78 -8.45 -33.24
C ASP A 797 -2.17 -9.51 -32.32
N ALA A 798 -2.48 -9.41 -31.02
CA ALA A 798 -1.88 -10.20 -29.96
C ALA A 798 -2.57 -11.57 -29.76
N SER A 799 -3.87 -11.67 -30.01
CA SER A 799 -4.65 -12.90 -29.87
C SER A 799 -4.50 -13.83 -31.07
N GLY A 800 -4.19 -13.30 -32.26
CA GLY A 800 -3.95 -14.08 -33.48
C GLY A 800 -5.22 -14.72 -34.06
N ASP A 801 -6.39 -14.26 -33.62
CA ASP A 801 -7.72 -14.77 -33.95
C ASP A 801 -8.29 -14.17 -35.25
N CYS A 802 -7.62 -13.18 -35.85
CA CYS A 802 -7.91 -12.55 -37.13
C CYS A 802 -8.08 -13.53 -38.32
N ALA A 803 -7.78 -14.82 -38.13
CA ALA A 803 -7.90 -15.85 -39.16
C ALA A 803 -9.28 -16.54 -39.22
N GLU A 804 -10.10 -16.52 -38.14
CA GLU A 804 -11.35 -17.27 -38.07
C GLU A 804 -12.47 -16.49 -37.34
N ASP A 805 -13.07 -15.52 -38.05
CA ASP A 805 -14.48 -15.04 -37.95
C ASP A 805 -14.86 -13.75 -37.19
N HIS A 806 -13.95 -12.86 -36.73
CA HIS A 806 -14.31 -11.51 -36.21
C HIS A 806 -13.31 -10.41 -36.66
N ASP A 807 -13.55 -9.75 -37.79
CA ASP A 807 -12.77 -8.62 -38.34
C ASP A 807 -13.03 -7.30 -37.53
N LEU A 808 -12.26 -7.02 -36.47
CA LEU A 808 -12.35 -5.72 -35.76
C LEU A 808 -11.00 -5.03 -35.47
N ALA A 809 -9.88 -5.76 -35.44
CA ALA A 809 -8.56 -5.18 -35.17
C ALA A 809 -7.99 -4.41 -36.38
N TYR A 810 -7.84 -3.08 -36.25
CA TYR A 810 -7.09 -2.27 -37.22
C TYR A 810 -5.62 -2.19 -36.82
N ILE A 811 -4.71 -2.64 -37.69
CA ILE A 811 -3.27 -2.54 -37.45
C ILE A 811 -2.71 -1.25 -38.04
N TYR A 812 -2.30 -0.31 -37.18
CA TYR A 812 -1.52 0.86 -37.51
C TYR A 812 -0.18 0.42 -38.13
N PRO A 813 0.04 0.68 -39.43
CA PRO A 813 1.15 0.08 -40.14
C PRO A 813 2.49 0.64 -39.65
N LEU A 814 3.50 -0.23 -39.55
CA LEU A 814 4.88 0.13 -39.21
C LEU A 814 5.50 1.24 -40.07
N THR A 815 4.99 1.44 -41.29
CA THR A 815 5.43 2.50 -42.22
C THR A 815 4.42 3.64 -42.35
N GLY A 816 3.46 3.73 -41.43
CA GLY A 816 2.39 4.73 -41.41
C GLY A 816 2.89 6.14 -41.11
N THR A 817 2.02 7.11 -41.39
CA THR A 817 2.21 8.54 -41.06
C THR A 817 1.19 9.05 -40.06
N VAL A 818 0.32 8.16 -39.56
CA VAL A 818 -0.69 8.47 -38.55
C VAL A 818 -0.21 7.83 -37.25
N PRO A 819 0.02 8.61 -36.18
CA PRO A 819 0.39 8.05 -34.89
C PRO A 819 -0.76 7.24 -34.28
N VAL A 820 -0.42 6.24 -33.47
CA VAL A 820 -1.41 5.42 -32.74
C VAL A 820 -2.09 6.28 -31.67
N PRO A 821 -3.43 6.37 -31.60
CA PRO A 821 -4.10 7.14 -30.56
C PRO A 821 -4.40 6.29 -29.32
N LEU A 822 -3.96 6.75 -28.16
CA LEU A 822 -4.31 6.17 -26.85
C LEU A 822 -5.67 6.68 -26.38
N ALA A 823 -5.88 8.00 -26.49
CA ALA A 823 -6.95 8.67 -25.78
C ALA A 823 -7.65 9.73 -26.62
N ALA A 824 -8.97 9.79 -26.50
CA ALA A 824 -9.81 10.74 -27.21
C ALA A 824 -10.95 11.30 -26.34
N LEU A 825 -11.30 12.57 -26.59
CA LEU A 825 -12.42 13.26 -25.97
C LEU A 825 -13.49 13.59 -27.01
N TYR A 826 -14.76 13.48 -26.62
CA TYR A 826 -15.91 13.81 -27.46
C TYR A 826 -17.04 14.46 -26.65
N GLU A 827 -17.54 15.61 -27.11
CA GLU A 827 -18.67 16.32 -26.49
C GLU A 827 -19.89 16.24 -27.42
N LEU A 828 -20.96 15.64 -26.93
CA LEU A 828 -22.23 15.50 -27.65
C LEU A 828 -22.97 16.85 -27.70
N SER A 829 -23.77 17.04 -28.74
CA SER A 829 -24.61 18.23 -28.90
C SER A 829 -25.62 18.44 -27.75
N GLY A 830 -25.99 17.37 -27.04
CA GLY A 830 -26.82 17.40 -25.82
C GLY A 830 -26.10 17.82 -24.54
N GLY A 831 -24.78 18.03 -24.59
CA GLY A 831 -23.93 18.41 -23.46
C GLY A 831 -23.28 17.23 -22.71
N GLY A 832 -23.57 15.99 -23.10
CA GLY A 832 -22.88 14.81 -22.57
C GLY A 832 -21.41 14.79 -23.02
N ARG A 833 -20.51 14.39 -22.13
CA ARG A 833 -19.06 14.36 -22.40
C ARG A 833 -18.53 12.94 -22.23
N ILE A 834 -17.71 12.50 -23.17
CA ILE A 834 -17.15 11.15 -23.22
C ILE A 834 -15.63 11.25 -23.32
N ALA A 835 -14.93 10.56 -22.44
CA ALA A 835 -13.50 10.27 -22.51
C ALA A 835 -13.31 8.79 -22.84
N LEU A 836 -12.43 8.47 -23.79
CA LEU A 836 -12.11 7.10 -24.22
C LEU A 836 -10.60 6.88 -24.10
N TRP A 837 -10.19 5.88 -23.33
CA TRP A 837 -8.79 5.55 -23.06
C TRP A 837 -8.50 4.09 -23.38
N GLY A 838 -7.48 3.83 -24.17
CA GLY A 838 -7.05 2.47 -24.51
C GLY A 838 -6.52 1.64 -23.33
N ASP A 839 -6.42 2.21 -22.14
CA ASP A 839 -5.80 1.59 -20.97
C ASP A 839 -6.72 1.66 -19.74
N SER A 840 -7.19 0.49 -19.29
CA SER A 840 -8.03 0.24 -18.12
C SER A 840 -7.22 0.02 -16.85
N ASN A 841 -5.92 -0.21 -16.99
CA ASN A 841 -5.01 -0.59 -15.93
C ASN A 841 -4.34 0.63 -15.32
N ASP A 842 -3.45 1.27 -16.06
CA ASP A 842 -2.43 2.15 -15.47
C ASP A 842 -2.76 3.62 -15.53
N THR A 843 -3.77 3.97 -16.30
CA THR A 843 -4.40 5.28 -16.20
C THR A 843 -4.84 5.54 -14.77
N PHE A 844 -5.30 4.53 -14.01
CA PHE A 844 -5.73 4.71 -12.63
C PHE A 844 -4.89 3.95 -11.58
N SER A 845 -3.98 3.07 -12.00
CA SER A 845 -3.25 2.20 -11.08
C SER A 845 -2.22 2.96 -10.25
N THR A 846 -1.88 2.40 -9.08
CA THR A 846 -0.80 2.90 -8.23
C THR A 846 0.57 2.84 -8.91
N TYR A 847 0.74 2.00 -9.95
CA TYR A 847 2.01 1.90 -10.69
C TYR A 847 2.22 3.07 -11.67
N GLY A 848 1.15 3.53 -12.32
CA GLY A 848 1.19 4.65 -13.25
C GLY A 848 0.90 6.01 -12.60
N TYR A 849 0.30 6.02 -11.40
CA TYR A 849 -0.17 7.24 -10.70
C TYR A 849 0.75 7.61 -9.53
N THR A 850 2.05 7.80 -9.80
CA THR A 850 3.06 8.12 -8.79
C THR A 850 3.56 9.56 -8.95
N ALA A 851 3.18 10.42 -8.02
CA ALA A 851 3.72 11.78 -7.95
C ALA A 851 5.25 11.79 -7.76
N GLY A 852 5.96 12.55 -8.60
CA GLY A 852 7.42 12.75 -8.54
C GLY A 852 8.22 11.80 -9.43
N ASP A 853 7.59 11.04 -10.32
CA ASP A 853 8.24 10.06 -11.18
C ASP A 853 8.50 10.57 -12.62
N HIS A 854 8.18 11.84 -12.87
CA HIS A 854 8.24 12.54 -14.17
C HIS A 854 7.18 12.07 -15.19
N LYS A 855 6.20 11.28 -14.77
CA LYS A 855 5.07 10.81 -15.59
C LYS A 855 3.79 11.34 -14.96
N GLN A 856 3.14 12.25 -15.69
CA GLN A 856 2.13 13.12 -15.14
C GLN A 856 0.71 12.55 -15.32
N ASN A 857 0.54 11.26 -15.03
CA ASN A 857 -0.76 10.58 -15.12
C ASN A 857 -1.77 11.25 -14.19
N GLU A 858 -1.35 11.64 -12.99
CA GLU A 858 -2.17 12.34 -12.00
C GLU A 858 -2.65 13.70 -12.49
N LEU A 859 -1.75 14.49 -13.07
CA LEU A 859 -2.12 15.78 -13.64
C LEU A 859 -3.09 15.61 -14.81
N LEU A 860 -2.76 14.73 -15.78
CA LEU A 860 -3.60 14.54 -16.96
C LEU A 860 -5.00 14.06 -16.55
N ASN A 861 -5.10 13.13 -15.61
CA ASN A 861 -6.37 12.60 -15.17
C ASN A 861 -7.23 13.65 -14.47
N LEU A 862 -6.66 14.46 -13.58
CA LEU A 862 -7.39 15.56 -12.95
C LEU A 862 -7.92 16.54 -14.00
N GLU A 863 -7.11 16.88 -15.02
CA GLU A 863 -7.55 17.73 -16.12
C GLU A 863 -8.71 17.13 -16.92
N VAL A 864 -8.67 15.82 -17.18
CA VAL A 864 -9.75 15.09 -17.87
C VAL A 864 -11.01 15.05 -17.01
N VAL A 865 -10.90 14.80 -15.70
CA VAL A 865 -12.04 14.85 -14.76
C VAL A 865 -12.67 16.24 -14.75
N MET A 866 -11.85 17.29 -14.64
CA MET A 866 -12.31 18.68 -14.69
C MET A 866 -13.07 18.98 -15.99
N TRP A 867 -12.53 18.52 -17.14
CA TRP A 867 -13.21 18.67 -18.42
C TRP A 867 -14.53 17.88 -18.47
N LEU A 868 -14.54 16.61 -18.08
CA LEU A 868 -15.74 15.77 -18.04
C LEU A 868 -16.85 16.40 -17.19
N LEU A 869 -16.49 16.97 -16.04
CA LEU A 869 -17.44 17.56 -15.10
C LEU A 869 -17.98 18.94 -15.52
N GLY A 870 -17.51 19.52 -16.62
CA GLY A 870 -18.00 20.82 -17.10
C GLY A 870 -17.13 22.01 -16.71
N ASP A 871 -16.09 21.80 -15.90
CA ASP A 871 -15.27 22.85 -15.27
C ASP A 871 -13.78 22.69 -15.65
N PRO A 872 -13.44 22.74 -16.96
CA PRO A 872 -12.07 22.47 -17.42
C PRO A 872 -11.04 23.41 -16.80
N LEU A 873 -9.80 22.94 -16.68
CA LEU A 873 -8.69 23.77 -16.20
C LEU A 873 -8.53 25.02 -17.07
N GLN A 874 -8.49 26.17 -16.43
CA GLN A 874 -8.42 27.47 -17.09
C GLN A 874 -7.40 28.37 -16.42
N LYS A 875 -6.79 29.25 -17.22
CA LYS A 875 -5.89 30.27 -16.71
C LYS A 875 -6.67 31.27 -15.84
N TRP A 876 -6.25 31.44 -14.59
CA TRP A 876 -6.80 32.41 -13.66
C TRP A 876 -5.81 33.58 -13.44
N PRO A 877 -6.33 34.80 -13.18
CA PRO A 877 -5.54 35.84 -12.53
C PRO A 877 -5.18 35.40 -11.11
N ILE A 878 -3.98 35.73 -10.63
CA ILE A 878 -3.53 35.37 -9.27
C ILE A 878 -4.49 35.90 -8.19
N ALA A 879 -5.07 37.09 -8.36
CA ALA A 879 -6.04 37.62 -7.40
C ALA A 879 -7.30 36.76 -7.26
N GLN A 880 -7.67 36.00 -8.30
CA GLN A 880 -8.81 35.09 -8.23
C GLN A 880 -8.46 33.87 -7.37
N VAL A 881 -7.25 33.34 -7.50
CA VAL A 881 -6.77 32.21 -6.68
C VAL A 881 -6.81 32.54 -5.19
N ARG A 882 -6.43 33.78 -4.83
CA ARG A 882 -6.40 34.31 -3.46
C ARG A 882 -7.74 34.88 -2.98
N THR A 883 -8.85 34.52 -3.61
CA THR A 883 -10.16 35.02 -3.16
C THR A 883 -10.50 34.36 -1.83
N ASP A 884 -10.65 35.18 -0.79
CA ASP A 884 -11.26 34.81 0.50
C ASP A 884 -12.54 35.65 0.64
N GLY A 885 -13.68 35.03 0.32
CA GLY A 885 -14.97 35.72 0.25
C GLY A 885 -15.64 35.90 1.62
N ASP A 886 -15.28 35.08 2.61
CA ASP A 886 -15.89 35.07 3.93
C ASP A 886 -15.01 35.68 5.04
N GLY A 887 -13.74 35.96 4.73
CA GLY A 887 -12.79 36.67 5.56
C GLY A 887 -12.25 35.80 6.69
N ASP A 888 -12.14 34.49 6.47
CA ASP A 888 -11.64 33.51 7.43
C ASP A 888 -10.13 33.23 7.31
N ASP A 889 -9.44 33.93 6.40
CA ASP A 889 -8.01 33.80 6.13
C ASP A 889 -7.66 32.47 5.43
N VAL A 890 -8.64 31.86 4.76
CA VAL A 890 -8.48 30.67 3.92
C VAL A 890 -9.06 30.97 2.53
N PRO A 891 -8.34 30.67 1.44
CA PRO A 891 -8.84 30.91 0.10
C PRO A 891 -10.06 30.01 -0.19
N ASP A 892 -11.11 30.59 -0.77
CA ASP A 892 -12.36 29.93 -1.18
C ASP A 892 -12.13 28.71 -2.10
N TYR A 893 -10.98 28.70 -2.80
CA TYR A 893 -10.60 27.71 -3.79
C TYR A 893 -9.53 26.72 -3.31
N ARG A 894 -9.29 26.62 -2.00
CA ARG A 894 -8.40 25.60 -1.43
C ARG A 894 -8.74 24.20 -1.95
N GLY A 895 -7.71 23.40 -2.23
CA GLY A 895 -7.84 22.06 -2.80
C GLY A 895 -8.15 22.03 -4.30
N ARG A 896 -8.32 23.18 -4.96
CA ARG A 896 -8.60 23.24 -6.40
C ARG A 896 -7.31 23.25 -7.22
N LEU A 897 -7.25 22.45 -8.28
CA LEU A 897 -6.21 22.57 -9.31
C LEU A 897 -6.45 23.84 -10.14
N VAL A 898 -5.46 24.71 -10.20
CA VAL A 898 -5.53 25.97 -10.96
C VAL A 898 -4.31 26.14 -11.84
N TRP A 899 -4.47 26.96 -12.88
CA TRP A 899 -3.39 27.39 -13.74
C TRP A 899 -3.24 28.91 -13.64
N VAL A 900 -2.05 29.40 -13.26
CA VAL A 900 -1.67 30.82 -13.34
C VAL A 900 -0.46 31.06 -14.25
N GLU A 901 -0.31 32.28 -14.75
CA GLU A 901 0.94 32.70 -15.40
C GLU A 901 1.40 34.05 -14.84
N GLY A 902 2.67 34.16 -14.46
CA GLY A 902 3.22 35.39 -13.91
C GLY A 902 4.73 35.48 -14.09
N THR A 903 5.33 36.51 -13.50
CA THR A 903 6.77 36.74 -13.48
C THR A 903 7.34 36.44 -12.11
N VAL A 904 8.45 35.71 -12.08
CA VAL A 904 9.16 35.36 -10.85
C VAL A 904 9.74 36.63 -10.21
N THR A 905 9.34 36.96 -8.98
CA THR A 905 9.78 38.13 -8.19
C THR A 905 10.83 37.75 -7.13
N ALA A 906 10.82 36.50 -6.69
CA ALA A 906 11.89 35.86 -5.91
C ALA A 906 12.16 34.47 -6.49
N ALA A 907 13.43 34.17 -6.72
CA ALA A 907 13.85 32.91 -7.34
C ALA A 907 13.79 31.76 -6.34
N PHE A 908 13.63 30.54 -6.86
CA PHE A 908 13.79 29.32 -6.08
C PHE A 908 15.17 29.29 -5.41
N GLY A 909 15.24 28.85 -4.15
CA GLY A 909 16.45 28.91 -3.32
C GLY A 909 16.70 30.24 -2.59
N GLU A 910 16.05 31.35 -2.98
CA GLU A 910 16.11 32.59 -2.17
C GLU A 910 15.34 32.44 -0.85
N PHE A 911 14.36 31.55 -0.84
CA PHE A 911 13.59 31.19 0.34
C PHE A 911 13.53 29.66 0.52
N PHE A 912 14.64 28.98 0.17
CA PHE A 912 14.80 27.52 0.19
C PHE A 912 13.91 26.80 -0.83
N ASP A 913 12.65 26.55 -0.49
CA ASP A 913 11.72 25.64 -1.17
C ASP A 913 10.53 26.34 -1.84
N VAL A 914 10.54 27.67 -1.91
CA VAL A 914 9.51 28.46 -2.60
C VAL A 914 10.09 29.41 -3.64
N LEU A 915 9.29 29.74 -4.65
CA LEU A 915 9.46 30.92 -5.49
C LEU A 915 8.22 31.82 -5.39
N TYR A 916 8.38 33.11 -5.67
CA TYR A 916 7.25 34.06 -5.71
C TYR A 916 6.93 34.44 -7.15
N VAL A 917 5.65 34.36 -7.52
CA VAL A 917 5.17 34.66 -8.87
C VAL A 917 4.15 35.80 -8.80
N GLN A 918 4.25 36.75 -9.72
CA GLN A 918 3.38 37.92 -9.75
C GLN A 918 2.86 38.22 -11.17
N ASP A 919 1.57 38.53 -11.28
CA ASP A 919 0.93 39.04 -12.50
C ASP A 919 0.41 40.47 -12.27
N GLU A 920 -0.44 40.98 -13.17
CA GLU A 920 -1.02 42.33 -13.04
C GLU A 920 -2.06 42.43 -11.91
N SER A 921 -2.60 41.29 -11.48
CA SER A 921 -3.70 41.18 -10.52
C SER A 921 -3.25 40.88 -9.09
N GLY A 922 -2.16 40.12 -8.90
CA GLY A 922 -1.73 39.63 -7.60
C GLY A 922 -0.32 39.04 -7.62
N GLY A 923 0.25 38.81 -6.43
CA GLY A 923 1.37 37.90 -6.23
C GLY A 923 0.97 36.70 -5.39
N ILE A 924 1.70 35.59 -5.53
CA ILE A 924 1.44 34.31 -4.83
C ILE A 924 2.75 33.58 -4.56
N THR A 925 2.77 32.84 -3.45
CA THR A 925 3.83 31.88 -3.13
C THR A 925 3.60 30.59 -3.93
N VAL A 926 4.66 30.03 -4.49
CA VAL A 926 4.61 28.72 -5.14
C VAL A 926 5.61 27.80 -4.43
N TYR A 927 5.08 26.75 -3.81
CA TYR A 927 5.83 25.76 -3.04
C TYR A 927 6.21 24.58 -3.91
N ALA A 928 7.49 24.23 -3.89
CA ALA A 928 8.01 23.03 -4.54
C ALA A 928 8.50 22.06 -3.46
N PRO A 929 7.83 20.91 -3.27
CA PRO A 929 8.31 19.90 -2.34
C PRO A 929 9.69 19.40 -2.78
N ALA A 930 10.62 19.30 -1.83
CA ALA A 930 11.90 18.58 -1.96
C ALA A 930 12.98 19.03 -2.98
N GLY A 931 12.84 20.14 -3.71
CA GLY A 931 13.95 20.69 -4.51
C GLY A 931 13.93 20.41 -6.01
N ASP A 932 12.80 19.97 -6.56
CA ASP A 932 12.72 19.47 -7.94
C ASP A 932 12.85 20.54 -9.05
N ILE A 933 13.03 21.82 -8.72
CA ILE A 933 13.06 22.91 -9.70
C ILE A 933 14.36 23.75 -9.68
N GLU A 934 15.52 23.14 -9.40
CA GLU A 934 16.80 23.87 -9.36
C GLU A 934 17.24 24.47 -10.72
N GLY A 935 17.77 25.70 -10.70
CA GLY A 935 18.65 26.23 -11.76
C GLY A 935 18.03 27.01 -12.91
N GLU A 936 16.71 26.94 -13.16
CA GLU A 936 16.09 27.63 -14.32
C GLU A 936 15.09 28.76 -13.96
N PHE A 937 14.55 28.79 -12.74
CA PHE A 937 13.49 29.73 -12.32
C PHE A 937 14.01 31.02 -11.66
N GLY A 938 14.87 31.76 -12.39
CA GLY A 938 15.42 33.03 -11.92
C GLY A 938 14.41 34.19 -11.90
N ARG A 939 14.68 35.23 -11.10
CA ARG A 939 13.88 36.47 -11.10
C ARG A 939 13.73 37.04 -12.52
N GLY A 940 12.50 37.39 -12.92
CA GLY A 940 12.19 37.89 -14.26
C GLY A 940 11.77 36.80 -15.25
N ALA A 941 11.93 35.51 -14.92
CA ALA A 941 11.35 34.43 -15.69
C ALA A 941 9.82 34.57 -15.70
N ARG A 942 9.21 34.43 -16.88
CA ARG A 942 7.76 34.33 -17.02
C ARG A 942 7.41 32.85 -16.98
N VAL A 943 6.59 32.45 -16.02
CA VAL A 943 6.27 31.05 -15.75
C VAL A 943 4.78 30.80 -15.89
N ARG A 944 4.44 29.55 -16.25
CA ARG A 944 3.13 28.93 -16.09
C ARG A 944 3.22 27.98 -14.91
N VAL A 945 2.32 28.09 -13.96
CA VAL A 945 2.22 27.19 -12.80
C VAL A 945 0.86 26.51 -12.86
N VAL A 946 0.85 25.18 -12.87
CA VAL A 946 -0.35 24.35 -12.75
C VAL A 946 -0.26 23.60 -11.44
N ALA A 947 -1.04 24.01 -10.44
CA ALA A 947 -0.82 23.61 -9.07
C ALA A 947 -2.11 23.70 -8.26
N THR A 948 -2.13 23.01 -7.13
CA THR A 948 -3.27 22.99 -6.21
C THR A 948 -3.17 24.16 -5.23
N VAL A 949 -4.28 24.85 -5.01
CA VAL A 949 -4.34 25.95 -4.03
C VAL A 949 -4.30 25.39 -2.62
N ASP A 950 -3.38 25.85 -1.79
CA ASP A 950 -3.31 25.52 -0.37
C ASP A 950 -2.93 26.74 0.48
N VAL A 951 -2.75 26.52 1.79
CA VAL A 951 -2.32 27.52 2.75
C VAL A 951 -1.20 26.96 3.62
N TYR A 952 -0.12 27.72 3.77
CA TYR A 952 0.97 27.41 4.68
C TYR A 952 1.29 28.58 5.61
N GLN A 953 1.15 28.37 6.92
CA GLN A 953 1.38 29.39 7.95
C GLN A 953 0.57 30.70 7.76
N GLY A 954 -0.57 30.62 7.07
CA GLY A 954 -1.41 31.78 6.73
C GLY A 954 -1.16 32.35 5.32
N ASP A 955 -0.06 31.98 4.65
CA ASP A 955 0.14 32.35 3.24
C ASP A 955 -0.72 31.45 2.34
N THR A 956 -1.45 32.05 1.40
CA THR A 956 -2.02 31.33 0.27
C THR A 956 -0.90 30.94 -0.69
N GLU A 957 -0.79 29.64 -0.97
CA GLU A 957 0.23 29.11 -1.86
C GLU A 957 -0.33 28.19 -2.94
N LEU A 958 0.51 27.97 -3.95
CA LEU A 958 0.31 26.96 -4.97
C LEU A 958 1.30 25.83 -4.74
N GLN A 959 0.79 24.63 -4.46
CA GLN A 959 1.58 23.43 -4.27
C GLN A 959 1.47 22.52 -5.50
N PHE A 960 2.61 22.01 -5.94
CA PHE A 960 2.69 21.04 -7.02
C PHE A 960 3.53 19.84 -6.57
N ALA A 961 3.39 18.71 -7.25
CA ALA A 961 4.11 17.48 -6.96
C ALA A 961 5.39 17.35 -7.79
N GLU A 962 5.41 17.88 -9.01
CA GLU A 962 6.52 17.70 -9.96
C GLU A 962 6.98 19.01 -10.62
N ALA A 963 8.25 19.06 -11.03
CA ALA A 963 8.85 20.23 -11.66
C ALA A 963 8.14 20.66 -12.96
N GLU A 964 7.62 19.70 -13.71
CA GLU A 964 6.99 19.85 -15.01
C GLU A 964 5.68 20.66 -14.91
N GLN A 965 5.07 20.68 -13.72
CA GLN A 965 3.91 21.52 -13.38
C GLN A 965 4.23 23.02 -13.39
N ILE A 966 5.52 23.40 -13.40
CA ILE A 966 5.97 24.77 -13.68
C ILE A 966 6.79 24.85 -14.98
N ARG A 967 6.33 25.67 -15.93
CA ARG A 967 7.00 25.86 -17.23
C ARG A 967 7.44 27.29 -17.47
N ILE A 968 8.67 27.46 -17.94
CA ILE A 968 9.18 28.77 -18.37
C ILE A 968 8.60 29.11 -19.75
N LEU A 969 7.85 30.21 -19.80
CA LEU A 969 7.27 30.77 -21.02
C LEU A 969 8.19 31.80 -21.69
N GLY A 970 9.16 32.33 -20.94
CA GLY A 970 10.12 33.31 -21.44
C GLY A 970 10.83 34.08 -20.34
N GLN A 971 11.56 35.12 -20.72
CA GLN A 971 12.31 35.99 -19.80
C GLN A 971 11.87 37.46 -19.98
N GLY A 972 11.72 38.17 -18.87
CA GLY A 972 11.27 39.55 -18.81
C GLY A 972 11.94 40.33 -17.67
N PRO A 973 11.65 41.64 -17.53
CA PRO A 973 12.10 42.39 -16.37
C PRO A 973 11.37 41.92 -15.10
N VAL A 974 12.06 41.96 -13.97
CA VAL A 974 11.41 41.81 -12.65
C VAL A 974 10.42 42.97 -12.49
N PRO A 975 9.16 42.72 -12.07
CA PRO A 975 8.20 43.77 -11.77
C PRO A 975 8.78 44.81 -10.81
N GLU A 976 8.46 46.09 -11.02
CA GLU A 976 8.81 47.15 -10.06
C GLU A 976 8.02 46.95 -8.76
N PRO A 977 8.64 47.13 -7.58
CA PRO A 977 7.96 46.92 -6.31
C PRO A 977 6.81 47.93 -6.12
N ARG A 978 5.69 47.46 -5.58
CA ARG A 978 4.55 48.31 -5.20
C ARG A 978 4.91 49.14 -3.98
N VAL A 979 4.93 50.46 -4.13
CA VAL A 979 5.21 51.38 -3.02
C VAL A 979 3.95 51.57 -2.17
N LEU A 980 3.95 51.03 -0.95
CA LEU A 980 2.82 51.08 -0.01
C LEU A 980 3.24 51.73 1.32
N SER A 981 2.27 52.34 2.02
CA SER A 981 2.46 52.75 3.41
C SER A 981 2.64 51.53 4.31
N THR A 982 3.24 51.70 5.49
CA THR A 982 3.52 50.56 6.39
C THR A 982 2.23 49.82 6.80
N GLY A 983 1.14 50.55 7.06
CA GLY A 983 -0.17 49.96 7.39
C GLY A 983 -0.94 49.38 6.21
N GLU A 984 -0.55 49.65 4.96
CA GLU A 984 -1.08 48.97 3.77
C GLU A 984 -0.28 47.71 3.45
N ALA A 985 1.04 47.76 3.60
CA ALA A 985 1.93 46.62 3.35
C ALA A 985 1.72 45.47 4.36
N ALA A 986 1.24 45.77 5.56
CA ALA A 986 0.89 44.79 6.59
C ALA A 986 -0.60 44.39 6.56
N ARG A 987 -1.15 44.16 5.37
CA ARG A 987 -2.52 43.68 5.16
C ARG A 987 -2.51 42.45 4.29
N GLU A 988 -3.53 41.62 4.45
CA GLU A 988 -3.76 40.42 3.64
C GLU A 988 -3.76 40.68 2.14
N GLU A 989 -4.36 41.79 1.70
CA GLU A 989 -4.35 42.22 0.28
C GLU A 989 -2.94 42.40 -0.32
N SER A 990 -1.91 42.55 0.52
CA SER A 990 -0.51 42.73 0.15
C SER A 990 0.29 41.43 0.08
N GLU A 991 -0.25 40.31 0.56
CA GLU A 991 0.42 39.01 0.55
C GLU A 991 0.79 38.59 -0.91
N GLY A 992 1.90 37.88 -1.07
CA GLY A 992 2.53 37.49 -2.33
C GLY A 992 3.11 38.61 -3.20
N TRP A 993 2.73 39.89 -3.03
CA TRP A 993 3.23 40.99 -3.84
C TRP A 993 4.69 41.32 -3.58
N LEU A 994 5.42 41.75 -4.61
CA LEU A 994 6.69 42.46 -4.44
C LEU A 994 6.40 43.91 -4.02
N LEU A 995 6.79 44.24 -2.79
CA LEU A 995 6.47 45.50 -2.11
C LEU A 995 7.71 46.33 -1.83
N GLN A 996 7.51 47.64 -1.71
CA GLN A 996 8.43 48.57 -1.08
C GLN A 996 7.67 49.38 -0.04
N THR A 997 8.21 49.48 1.16
CA THR A 997 7.68 50.37 2.19
C THR A 997 8.83 51.04 2.96
N GLU A 998 8.53 52.16 3.62
CA GLU A 998 9.50 52.92 4.38
C GLU A 998 8.88 53.39 5.70
N GLY A 999 9.63 53.34 6.79
CA GLY A 999 9.11 53.79 8.09
C GLY A 999 10.17 53.91 9.16
N LEU A 1000 9.77 54.46 10.31
CA LEU A 1000 10.61 54.54 11.50
C LEU A 1000 10.66 53.18 12.18
N VAL A 1001 11.85 52.64 12.46
CA VAL A 1001 12.02 51.44 13.27
C VAL A 1001 11.55 51.71 14.70
N THR A 1002 10.43 51.12 15.11
CA THR A 1002 9.81 51.37 16.42
C THR A 1002 10.23 50.34 17.47
N ALA A 1003 10.46 49.10 17.07
CA ALA A 1003 10.87 48.00 17.95
C ALA A 1003 11.55 46.87 17.17
N TRP A 1004 12.32 46.05 17.89
CA TRP A 1004 12.71 44.71 17.43
C TRP A 1004 11.65 43.71 17.88
N TYR A 1005 11.25 42.80 17.01
CA TYR A 1005 10.29 41.75 17.31
C TYR A 1005 11.02 40.50 17.84
N ASP A 1006 12.09 40.09 17.14
CA ASP A 1006 13.02 39.01 17.53
C ASP A 1006 14.41 39.24 16.90
N SER A 1007 15.25 38.21 16.80
CA SER A 1007 16.59 38.30 16.19
C SER A 1007 16.58 38.42 14.66
N GLN A 1008 15.45 38.19 14.01
CA GLN A 1008 15.30 38.11 12.55
C GLN A 1008 14.26 39.11 12.01
N SER A 1009 13.61 39.88 12.89
CA SER A 1009 12.54 40.79 12.51
C SER A 1009 12.49 42.07 13.33
N PHE A 1010 12.14 43.17 12.68
CA PHE A 1010 11.87 44.46 13.33
C PHE A 1010 10.60 45.12 12.78
N ILE A 1011 10.05 46.06 13.53
CA ILE A 1011 8.82 46.78 13.18
C ILE A 1011 9.17 48.18 12.68
N ILE A 1012 8.61 48.58 11.53
CA ILE A 1012 8.63 49.96 11.03
C ILE A 1012 7.23 50.56 10.97
N ASP A 1013 7.13 51.88 11.12
CA ASP A 1013 5.87 52.61 11.03
C ASP A 1013 6.10 54.01 10.45
N ASP A 1014 5.35 54.37 9.41
CA ASP A 1014 5.32 55.73 8.82
C ASP A 1014 4.23 56.64 9.40
N GLY A 1015 3.42 56.10 10.33
CA GLY A 1015 2.25 56.73 10.93
C GLY A 1015 0.92 56.16 10.43
N SER A 1016 0.93 55.28 9.43
CA SER A 1016 -0.25 54.57 8.92
C SER A 1016 -0.53 53.25 9.65
N GLY A 1017 0.44 52.69 10.38
CA GLY A 1017 0.34 51.41 11.09
C GLY A 1017 1.65 50.62 11.04
N PRO A 1018 1.89 49.70 11.99
CA PRO A 1018 3.13 48.94 12.06
C PRO A 1018 3.23 47.90 10.93
N CYS A 1019 4.44 47.71 10.39
CA CYS A 1019 4.79 46.65 9.45
C CYS A 1019 6.00 45.88 9.96
N ARG A 1020 5.92 44.54 9.98
CA ARG A 1020 7.04 43.66 10.36
C ARG A 1020 7.92 43.37 9.16
N ILE A 1021 9.20 43.67 9.26
CA ILE A 1021 10.22 43.32 8.26
C ILE A 1021 10.97 42.09 8.77
N PHE A 1022 11.00 41.03 7.98
CA PHE A 1022 11.59 39.73 8.33
C PHE A 1022 12.69 39.35 7.35
N LEU A 1023 13.84 38.90 7.89
CA LEU A 1023 14.97 38.37 7.13
C LEU A 1023 15.30 36.95 7.63
N ASP A 1024 15.26 36.00 6.70
CA ASP A 1024 15.71 34.64 6.96
C ASP A 1024 17.21 34.62 7.32
N GLY A 1025 17.59 33.85 8.35
CA GLY A 1025 18.95 33.87 8.89
C GLY A 1025 20.02 33.43 7.88
N TYR A 1026 19.64 32.60 6.91
CA TYR A 1026 20.51 32.16 5.81
C TYR A 1026 20.65 33.20 4.68
N ASN A 1027 19.81 34.24 4.65
CA ASN A 1027 19.87 35.36 3.71
C ASN A 1027 20.72 36.53 4.22
N ASN A 1028 21.41 36.33 5.35
CA ASN A 1028 22.34 37.30 5.91
C ASN A 1028 23.59 37.42 5.01
N ASP A 1029 24.02 38.66 4.71
CA ASP A 1029 25.27 38.93 4.00
C ASP A 1029 26.38 39.24 5.03
N PRO A 1030 27.21 38.24 5.40
CA PRO A 1030 28.31 38.48 6.36
C PRO A 1030 29.35 39.48 5.86
N GLY A 1031 29.36 39.79 4.55
CA GLY A 1031 30.23 40.81 3.94
C GLY A 1031 29.73 42.25 4.13
N ASN A 1032 28.45 42.45 4.46
CA ASN A 1032 27.84 43.78 4.62
C ASN A 1032 26.64 43.73 5.59
N PRO A 1033 26.86 43.60 6.91
CA PRO A 1033 25.85 43.27 7.92
C PRO A 1033 24.91 44.46 8.19
N THR A 1034 24.05 44.75 7.24
CA THR A 1034 23.18 45.93 7.23
C THR A 1034 22.08 45.74 8.24
N PHE A 1035 21.54 44.52 8.37
CA PHE A 1035 20.48 44.16 9.30
C PHE A 1035 20.93 44.31 10.76
N GLU A 1036 22.12 43.79 11.10
CA GLU A 1036 22.70 43.90 12.45
C GLU A 1036 23.00 45.34 12.88
N ASN A 1037 23.04 46.29 11.94
CA ASN A 1037 23.32 47.70 12.18
C ASN A 1037 22.05 48.55 12.34
N ILE A 1038 20.87 47.98 12.11
CA ILE A 1038 19.59 48.68 12.30
C ILE A 1038 19.33 48.90 13.78
N ARG A 1039 18.88 50.11 14.14
CA ARG A 1039 18.52 50.48 15.52
C ARG A 1039 17.13 51.10 15.53
N VAL A 1040 16.44 50.94 16.66
CA VAL A 1040 15.20 51.68 16.95
C VAL A 1040 15.48 53.19 16.77
N GLY A 1041 14.61 53.85 16.01
CA GLY A 1041 14.73 55.25 15.61
C GLY A 1041 15.40 55.48 14.25
N ASN A 1042 15.87 54.44 13.54
CA ASN A 1042 16.30 54.58 12.15
C ASN A 1042 15.09 54.69 11.22
N TRP A 1043 15.19 55.50 10.17
CA TRP A 1043 14.23 55.47 9.07
C TRP A 1043 14.74 54.50 8.01
N VAL A 1044 13.97 53.45 7.72
CA VAL A 1044 14.39 52.32 6.88
C VAL A 1044 13.42 52.17 5.72
N ARG A 1045 13.97 51.91 4.52
CA ARG A 1045 13.24 51.36 3.37
C ARG A 1045 13.49 49.86 3.29
N ALA A 1046 12.44 49.08 3.11
CA ALA A 1046 12.52 47.64 2.85
C ALA A 1046 11.83 47.31 1.53
N VAL A 1047 12.43 46.40 0.76
CA VAL A 1047 11.83 45.79 -0.43
C VAL A 1047 11.72 44.28 -0.18
N GLY A 1048 10.57 43.68 -0.43
CA GLY A 1048 10.39 42.26 -0.16
C GLY A 1048 9.02 41.78 -0.57
N LEU A 1049 8.68 40.56 -0.18
CA LEU A 1049 7.45 39.89 -0.53
C LEU A 1049 6.49 40.05 0.64
N GLY A 1050 5.26 40.49 0.39
CA GLY A 1050 4.22 40.39 1.41
C GLY A 1050 3.98 38.92 1.75
N SER A 1051 3.95 38.59 3.03
CA SER A 1051 3.64 37.23 3.50
C SER A 1051 3.12 37.25 4.94
N GLU A 1052 2.71 36.09 5.44
CA GLU A 1052 2.23 35.81 6.77
C GLU A 1052 3.09 34.71 7.44
N ASP A 1053 3.02 34.65 8.76
CA ASP A 1053 3.34 33.47 9.55
C ASP A 1053 2.45 33.49 10.82
N TYR A 1054 2.65 32.58 11.77
CA TYR A 1054 1.90 32.57 13.05
C TYR A 1054 1.98 33.87 13.88
N GLY A 1055 2.91 34.78 13.56
CA GLY A 1055 3.06 36.12 14.12
C GLY A 1055 2.35 37.23 13.34
N GLY A 1056 1.62 36.91 12.27
CA GLY A 1056 0.82 37.81 11.43
C GLY A 1056 1.53 38.32 10.17
N GLN A 1057 0.97 39.33 9.50
CA GLN A 1057 1.52 39.87 8.26
C GLN A 1057 2.94 40.45 8.41
N ARG A 1058 3.75 40.27 7.38
CA ARG A 1058 5.15 40.72 7.29
C ARG A 1058 5.55 41.02 5.85
N ILE A 1059 6.70 41.69 5.71
CA ILE A 1059 7.48 41.73 4.48
C ILE A 1059 8.69 40.84 4.67
N ARG A 1060 8.72 39.73 3.93
CA ARG A 1060 9.85 38.80 3.87
C ARG A 1060 10.85 39.30 2.83
N VAL A 1061 12.02 39.75 3.29
CA VAL A 1061 13.05 40.34 2.41
C VAL A 1061 13.97 39.26 1.83
N ARG A 1062 14.38 39.41 0.57
CA ARG A 1062 15.15 38.37 -0.13
C ARG A 1062 16.61 38.35 0.30
N THR A 1063 17.21 39.52 0.53
CA THR A 1063 18.56 39.65 1.08
C THR A 1063 18.69 40.91 1.92
N GLU A 1064 19.76 41.05 2.70
CA GLU A 1064 20.03 42.29 3.44
C GLU A 1064 20.10 43.54 2.55
N SER A 1065 20.50 43.39 1.29
CA SER A 1065 20.61 44.51 0.34
C SER A 1065 19.27 45.13 -0.04
N ASP A 1066 18.17 44.40 0.17
CA ASP A 1066 16.82 44.92 -0.01
C ASP A 1066 16.38 45.85 1.15
N ILE A 1067 17.21 46.02 2.19
CA ILE A 1067 16.98 46.92 3.32
C ILE A 1067 17.99 48.08 3.28
N VAL A 1068 17.47 49.31 3.29
CA VAL A 1068 18.29 50.54 3.23
C VAL A 1068 17.93 51.48 4.37
N VAL A 1069 18.91 51.83 5.21
CA VAL A 1069 18.77 52.90 6.20
C VAL A 1069 18.87 54.25 5.49
N LEU A 1070 17.78 55.03 5.49
CA LEU A 1070 17.70 56.34 4.83
C LEU A 1070 18.16 57.49 5.74
N GLU A 1071 17.83 57.41 7.04
CA GLU A 1071 18.25 58.42 8.03
C GLU A 1071 18.67 57.78 9.36
N HIS A 1072 19.82 58.21 9.88
CA HIS A 1072 20.26 57.90 11.24
C HIS A 1072 19.86 59.03 12.19
N PHE A 1073 18.81 58.84 12.99
CA PHE A 1073 18.52 59.76 14.10
C PHE A 1073 19.47 59.50 15.26
N TRP A 1074 20.62 60.19 15.26
CA TRP A 1074 21.45 60.28 16.45
C TRP A 1074 20.74 61.15 17.49
N HIS A 1075 20.38 60.58 18.64
CA HIS A 1075 20.09 61.37 19.83
C HIS A 1075 21.37 62.09 20.25
N VAL A 1076 21.57 63.32 19.77
CA VAL A 1076 22.53 64.23 20.38
C VAL A 1076 21.93 64.70 21.70
N TYR A 1077 22.29 64.05 22.80
CA TYR A 1077 22.13 64.63 24.13
C TYR A 1077 23.05 65.86 24.24
N LEU A 1078 22.54 67.04 23.87
CA LEU A 1078 23.15 68.31 24.27
C LEU A 1078 22.77 68.57 25.72
N PRO A 1079 23.71 68.59 26.68
CA PRO A 1079 23.42 69.07 28.02
C PRO A 1079 23.21 70.58 27.94
N LEU A 1080 21.95 71.02 28.01
CA LEU A 1080 21.61 72.42 28.23
C LEU A 1080 22.03 72.80 29.65
N VAL A 1081 23.24 73.36 29.76
CA VAL A 1081 23.62 74.22 30.88
C VAL A 1081 22.86 75.53 30.71
N PHE A 1082 21.84 75.75 31.53
CA PHE A 1082 21.35 77.09 31.84
C PHE A 1082 21.91 77.57 33.18
N ARG A 1083 22.59 78.71 33.14
CA ARG A 1083 22.28 79.85 34.01
C ARG A 1083 21.60 80.91 33.16
#